data_AF-A0A2E9LBE7-F1
#
_entry.id   AF-A0A2E9LBE7-F1
#
_cell.length_a   1.000
_cell.length_b   1.000
_cell.length_c   1.000
_cell.angle_alpha   90.00
_cell.angle_beta   90.00
_cell.angle_gamma   90.00
#
_symmetry.space_group_name_H-M   'P 1'
#
loop_
_entity.id
_entity.type
_entity.pdbx_description
1 polymer ?
#
loop_
_entity_poly.entity_id
_entity_poly.type
_entity_poly.pdbx_seq_one_letter_code
_entity_poly.pdbx_strand_id
1 'polypeptide(L)'
;MSINKNSSYAQSILSITKRSVFFCCFIIAVLLSPLCISATSADEPEHSVTFEGGGWGHGVGMSQYGAYGRALDGYNAQEILQFYYPNTQLVASQSVPDDLNIHLFSGEGATITTSGSVSFKDSTGEIFKTIENPSVLAVARINSLLTISLPDGTNICIEEAENETINHCSTDPISIDIVEGEPVQTEVVNQFTNIGTSGNSYQWGVLTVRNRNLSGGGIFVLLEDLPMDKYLYGLAEVPASWPNAVLESQAIAGRTYANARVNSRRNNSSWSLPWDLYSTVNDQHYTGFTNESGGSFNNWKLAVDATSQNVIHYNNNPIYAYYSSSNGGYMESSAYVFCSASNHPCSDTPYLQSAKDTFDHANNPRHSWVRTYSGQDLGRYLADSSIGSIGIVTGVQIGGDIGASGRTDQADVTIFGTSQNVTTKGDTLMYAINNGVRADGGGYESEILSTKYYINDFYNPINEINQSTTGVLPAGWRAAESGDGFGTTTATGDFNGDNLKDVVIGVPGEGVGPQSNAGLLHVAFGGSGGWGNTVTTYQGENGWPGVAESGDGFAATVAVGDFNGDGFDDLVVGTPEENLGRSNKLKDAGVITASYGSPTGLINPVLMHQYSPGIGTHSEIGDMFGAALDSGDINGDGYDDLVVGVPGEGIARRSRAGAIHVLYGSASGLSGIGSNLFHQNTPGIKSTAEVGDSFGKSVAVGDINGDGYDDIAVGVPSEGVGWGRRAQDRAGAVHIIYGSSSGASASGSQWFYQNTSGWPDTSEKDDFFGSSLDVADIDDDGYADIIVGVPGEDVGSKIDAGIIQIVYNPVGHATTSTSVQTLNQAVPGVAGTIESGSKFGTFILAADVTNDGIADILVGTPNKTVAGKQDAGIISLFPTIEGKPSLTSDQMFHVNQSIFAGSAQSSGLFGTSIAVLGNDLIIGSPGRKVSGLPNAGAIYYLNR
;
A
#
# COMPACT_ATOMS: atom_id res chain seq x y z
N MET A 1 39.76 34.40 -52.11
CA MET A 1 39.11 33.35 -51.28
C MET A 1 38.03 32.70 -52.14
N SER A 2 38.41 31.80 -53.05
CA SER A 2 38.32 30.31 -52.94
C SER A 2 36.88 29.82 -52.80
N ILE A 3 36.10 29.56 -53.88
CA ILE A 3 36.13 28.42 -54.86
C ILE A 3 35.63 27.10 -54.22
N ASN A 4 34.75 26.25 -54.79
CA ASN A 4 33.81 26.24 -55.93
C ASN A 4 33.18 24.82 -56.00
N LYS A 5 31.93 24.73 -56.50
CA LYS A 5 31.36 23.75 -57.46
C LYS A 5 31.50 22.20 -57.35
N ASN A 6 30.31 21.58 -57.48
CA ASN A 6 29.86 20.59 -58.50
C ASN A 6 30.05 19.06 -58.34
N SER A 7 28.90 18.38 -58.59
CA SER A 7 28.69 17.16 -59.42
C SER A 7 29.20 15.82 -58.86
N SER A 8 28.67 14.61 -59.12
CA SER A 8 27.56 14.02 -59.91
C SER A 8 27.70 12.46 -59.85
N TYR A 9 26.69 11.70 -60.31
CA TYR A 9 26.70 10.26 -60.71
C TYR A 9 26.71 9.20 -59.57
N ALA A 10 26.09 8.02 -59.63
CA ALA A 10 25.24 7.26 -60.58
C ALA A 10 24.51 6.15 -59.76
N GLN A 11 23.20 5.95 -59.85
CA GLN A 11 22.44 4.95 -60.65
C GLN A 11 22.83 3.46 -60.60
N SER A 12 21.79 2.64 -60.31
CA SER A 12 21.44 1.31 -60.88
C SER A 12 22.26 0.09 -60.41
N ILE A 13 21.67 -1.09 -60.15
CA ILE A 13 21.22 -2.07 -61.17
C ILE A 13 20.15 -3.05 -60.66
N LEU A 14 19.27 -3.41 -61.60
CA LEU A 14 18.20 -4.40 -61.65
C LEU A 14 18.60 -5.89 -61.50
N SER A 15 17.61 -6.67 -61.05
CA SER A 15 17.11 -7.97 -61.57
C SER A 15 18.01 -9.21 -61.71
N ILE A 16 17.53 -10.30 -61.08
CA ILE A 16 17.21 -11.62 -61.67
C ILE A 16 18.19 -12.21 -62.71
N THR A 17 18.79 -13.35 -62.36
CA THR A 17 18.96 -14.57 -63.21
C THR A 17 19.64 -15.69 -62.39
N LYS A 18 18.93 -16.72 -61.92
CA LYS A 18 18.71 -18.06 -62.51
C LYS A 18 19.97 -18.89 -62.88
N ARG A 19 20.06 -20.03 -62.19
CA ARG A 19 20.40 -21.42 -62.64
C ARG A 19 21.88 -21.82 -62.76
N SER A 20 22.35 -22.70 -61.86
CA SER A 20 22.48 -24.18 -62.00
C SER A 20 23.94 -24.53 -62.32
N VAL A 21 24.61 -25.57 -61.78
CA VAL A 21 24.51 -27.04 -62.02
C VAL A 21 25.50 -27.70 -61.02
N PHE A 22 25.23 -28.79 -60.27
CA PHE A 22 25.55 -30.22 -60.57
C PHE A 22 25.25 -31.04 -59.29
N PHE A 23 24.27 -31.95 -59.25
CA PHE A 23 24.38 -33.40 -59.47
C PHE A 23 25.26 -34.18 -58.48
N CYS A 24 24.67 -34.92 -57.52
CA CYS A 24 24.86 -36.39 -57.36
C CYS A 24 24.07 -37.04 -56.18
N CYS A 25 23.24 -38.03 -56.54
CA CYS A 25 23.04 -39.36 -55.92
C CYS A 25 22.28 -39.64 -54.59
N PHE A 26 21.21 -40.45 -54.77
CA PHE A 26 20.63 -41.56 -53.96
C PHE A 26 19.82 -41.24 -52.66
N ILE A 27 18.46 -41.33 -52.66
CA ILE A 27 17.56 -42.52 -52.45
C ILE A 27 17.59 -42.97 -50.95
N ILE A 28 16.55 -43.01 -50.09
CA ILE A 28 15.09 -43.28 -50.20
C ILE A 28 14.31 -42.79 -48.93
N ALA A 29 13.08 -42.30 -49.16
CA ALA A 29 11.83 -42.26 -48.37
C ALA A 29 11.80 -42.02 -46.83
N VAL A 30 11.13 -40.94 -46.41
CA VAL A 30 10.20 -40.91 -45.24
C VAL A 30 9.09 -39.85 -45.45
N LEU A 31 7.85 -40.35 -45.43
CA LEU A 31 6.55 -39.79 -45.00
C LEU A 31 6.27 -38.27 -45.04
N LEU A 32 5.18 -37.94 -45.75
CA LEU A 32 4.34 -36.76 -45.57
C LEU A 32 3.95 -36.58 -44.09
N SER A 33 4.27 -35.42 -43.52
CA SER A 33 3.67 -34.88 -42.30
C SER A 33 3.05 -33.51 -42.62
N PRO A 34 1.87 -33.19 -42.08
CA PRO A 34 1.22 -31.91 -42.31
C PRO A 34 2.01 -30.81 -41.60
N LEU A 35 2.09 -29.62 -42.22
CA LEU A 35 2.61 -28.43 -41.55
C LEU A 35 1.85 -28.21 -40.25
N CYS A 36 2.52 -28.45 -39.11
CA CYS A 36 2.17 -27.77 -37.87
C CYS A 36 2.47 -26.30 -38.10
N ILE A 37 1.43 -25.51 -38.31
CA ILE A 37 1.44 -24.12 -37.90
C ILE A 37 1.53 -24.20 -36.38
N SER A 38 2.72 -23.95 -35.82
CA SER A 38 2.82 -23.65 -34.40
C SER A 38 1.93 -22.44 -34.18
N ALA A 39 0.82 -22.63 -33.47
CA ALA A 39 0.20 -21.54 -32.76
C ALA A 39 1.33 -20.92 -31.93
N THR A 40 1.68 -19.67 -32.22
CA THR A 40 2.33 -18.83 -31.23
C THR A 40 1.45 -18.95 -30.00
N SER A 41 2.01 -19.48 -28.90
CA SER A 41 1.42 -19.26 -27.60
C SER A 41 1.08 -17.78 -27.53
N ALA A 42 -0.17 -17.45 -27.20
CA ALA A 42 -0.43 -16.13 -26.67
C ALA A 42 0.61 -15.92 -25.56
N ASP A 43 1.38 -14.83 -25.62
CA ASP A 43 2.27 -14.47 -24.53
C ASP A 43 1.39 -14.47 -23.27
N GLU A 44 1.68 -15.39 -22.35
CA GLU A 44 1.17 -15.31 -20.99
C GLU A 44 1.54 -13.91 -20.49
N PRO A 45 0.62 -13.18 -19.83
CA PRO A 45 0.92 -11.84 -19.32
C PRO A 45 2.20 -11.92 -18.48
N GLU A 46 3.15 -11.03 -18.78
CA GLU A 46 4.42 -10.98 -18.07
C GLU A 46 4.13 -10.66 -16.59
N HIS A 47 4.32 -11.64 -15.71
CA HIS A 47 4.11 -11.43 -14.27
C HIS A 47 5.12 -10.39 -13.78
N SER A 48 4.65 -9.24 -13.30
CA SER A 48 5.45 -8.24 -12.60
C SER A 48 5.04 -8.17 -11.13
N VAL A 49 5.96 -7.73 -10.28
CA VAL A 49 5.66 -7.41 -8.88
C VAL A 49 6.09 -5.98 -8.61
N THR A 50 5.15 -5.15 -8.18
CA THR A 50 5.40 -3.77 -7.78
C THR A 50 5.55 -3.64 -6.26
N PHE A 51 6.68 -3.09 -5.85
CA PHE A 51 7.00 -2.71 -4.48
C PHE A 51 6.84 -1.20 -4.35
N GLU A 52 5.96 -0.78 -3.47
CA GLU A 52 5.81 0.61 -3.07
C GLU A 52 6.36 0.75 -1.66
N GLY A 53 7.09 1.82 -1.37
CA GLY A 53 7.75 1.93 -0.08
C GLY A 53 8.14 3.34 0.27
N GLY A 54 8.80 3.48 1.42
CA GLY A 54 9.21 4.78 1.93
C GLY A 54 10.49 4.72 2.75
N GLY A 55 11.19 5.83 2.82
CA GLY A 55 12.46 5.94 3.53
C GLY A 55 13.65 5.32 2.81
N TRP A 56 14.83 5.55 3.39
CA TRP A 56 16.10 4.97 2.95
C TRP A 56 16.97 4.66 4.16
N GLY A 57 17.30 3.38 4.31
CA GLY A 57 18.03 2.84 5.47
C GLY A 57 17.10 2.21 6.51
N HIS A 58 17.62 2.07 7.74
CA HIS A 58 16.99 1.24 8.77
C HIS A 58 15.88 1.95 9.57
N GLY A 59 15.73 3.28 9.48
CA GLY A 59 14.59 4.01 10.07
C GLY A 59 14.52 4.03 11.61
N VAL A 60 15.62 3.71 12.29
CA VAL A 60 15.73 3.72 13.75
C VAL A 60 16.46 4.96 14.20
N GLY A 61 15.93 5.69 15.18
CA GLY A 61 16.53 6.94 15.65
C GLY A 61 16.38 8.07 14.64
N MET A 62 17.41 8.92 14.50
CA MET A 62 17.29 10.18 13.76
C MET A 62 17.15 9.99 12.25
N SER A 63 16.07 10.52 11.66
CA SER A 63 15.97 10.74 10.21
C SER A 63 16.71 12.01 9.84
N GLN A 64 17.64 11.93 8.89
CA GLN A 64 18.37 13.10 8.40
C GLN A 64 17.44 14.09 7.68
N TYR A 65 16.53 13.58 6.84
CA TYR A 65 15.51 14.42 6.19
C TYR A 65 14.44 14.92 7.16
N GLY A 66 14.05 14.13 8.15
CA GLY A 66 13.11 14.59 9.18
C GLY A 66 13.71 15.68 10.08
N ALA A 67 14.99 15.56 10.45
CA ALA A 67 15.74 16.62 11.12
C ALA A 67 15.82 17.88 10.26
N TYR A 68 16.03 17.73 8.94
CA TYR A 68 15.97 18.82 7.98
C TYR A 68 14.61 19.51 7.95
N GLY A 69 13.51 18.76 7.84
CA GLY A 69 12.16 19.33 7.87
C GLY A 69 11.86 20.07 9.18
N ARG A 70 12.28 19.52 10.32
CA ARG A 70 12.15 20.20 11.63
C ARG A 70 12.97 21.48 11.70
N ALA A 71 14.20 21.47 11.18
CA ALA A 71 15.02 22.68 11.17
C ALA A 71 14.41 23.78 10.28
N LEU A 72 13.76 23.41 9.17
CA LEU A 72 13.00 24.37 8.34
C LEU A 72 11.80 24.95 9.09
N ASP A 73 11.18 24.18 9.98
CA ASP A 73 10.09 24.62 10.85
C ASP A 73 10.56 25.39 12.11
N GLY A 74 11.88 25.61 12.24
CA GLY A 74 12.46 26.47 13.28
C GLY A 74 12.88 25.73 14.56
N TYR A 75 12.83 24.40 14.60
CA TYR A 75 13.34 23.63 15.74
C TYR A 75 14.87 23.71 15.83
N ASN A 76 15.39 23.79 17.06
CA ASN A 76 16.83 23.76 17.32
C ASN A 76 17.37 22.33 17.48
N ALA A 77 18.70 22.18 17.50
CA ALA A 77 19.35 20.87 17.57
C ALA A 77 18.94 20.04 18.80
N GLN A 78 18.75 20.67 19.96
CA GLN A 78 18.33 19.96 21.18
C GLN A 78 16.90 19.43 21.04
N GLU A 79 15.98 20.21 20.48
CA GLU A 79 14.60 19.80 20.26
C GLU A 79 14.51 18.66 19.24
N ILE A 80 15.28 18.75 18.15
CA ILE A 80 15.40 17.69 17.14
C ILE A 80 15.89 16.39 17.80
N LEU A 81 17.00 16.43 18.54
CA LEU A 81 17.56 15.25 19.20
C LEU A 81 16.64 14.68 20.27
N GLN A 82 15.92 15.53 21.01
CA GLN A 82 14.99 15.09 22.05
C GLN A 82 13.80 14.32 21.47
N PHE A 83 13.36 14.67 20.27
CA PHE A 83 12.33 13.94 19.53
C PHE A 83 12.83 12.55 19.10
N TYR A 84 14.00 12.47 18.47
CA TYR A 84 14.55 11.21 17.96
C TYR A 84 15.12 10.28 19.03
N TYR A 85 15.54 10.83 20.17
CA TYR A 85 16.11 10.08 21.29
C TYR A 85 15.40 10.45 22.61
N PRO A 86 14.12 10.05 22.78
CA PRO A 86 13.37 10.38 23.98
C PRO A 86 14.02 9.80 25.23
N ASN A 87 13.73 10.38 26.40
CA ASN A 87 14.26 9.94 27.71
C ASN A 87 15.78 10.04 27.87
N THR A 88 16.46 10.79 27.01
CA THR A 88 17.92 11.02 27.09
C THR A 88 18.25 12.42 27.57
N GLN A 89 19.53 12.66 27.84
CA GLN A 89 20.06 13.97 28.23
C GLN A 89 21.21 14.38 27.33
N LEU A 90 21.14 15.58 26.77
CA LEU A 90 22.27 16.22 26.13
C LEU A 90 23.23 16.76 27.19
N VAL A 91 24.48 16.29 27.17
CA VAL A 91 25.51 16.66 28.15
C VAL A 91 26.82 17.04 27.45
N ALA A 92 27.51 18.05 27.98
CA ALA A 92 28.91 18.27 27.65
C ALA A 92 29.75 17.27 28.46
N SER A 93 30.37 16.30 27.78
CA SER A 93 31.11 15.23 28.44
C SER A 93 32.62 15.39 28.30
N GLN A 94 33.32 15.37 29.43
CA GLN A 94 34.79 15.31 29.47
C GLN A 94 35.34 13.91 29.12
N SER A 95 34.46 12.92 28.95
CA SER A 95 34.83 11.53 28.63
C SER A 95 34.76 11.20 27.15
N VAL A 96 34.69 12.20 26.27
CA VAL A 96 34.77 11.98 24.82
C VAL A 96 36.23 11.63 24.47
N PRO A 97 36.51 10.49 23.83
CA PRO A 97 37.87 10.09 23.49
C PRO A 97 38.48 11.07 22.47
N ASP A 98 39.76 11.36 22.60
CA ASP A 98 40.53 12.25 21.71
C ASP A 98 41.63 11.52 20.92
N ASP A 99 41.61 10.18 20.95
CA ASP A 99 42.63 9.28 20.40
C ASP A 99 42.00 8.15 19.55
N LEU A 100 41.09 8.48 18.63
CA LEU A 100 40.34 7.47 17.87
C LEU A 100 41.24 6.75 16.84
N ASN A 101 41.06 5.43 16.74
CA ASN A 101 41.68 4.60 15.71
C ASN A 101 40.66 4.16 14.65
N ILE A 102 40.82 4.61 13.41
CA ILE A 102 39.87 4.38 12.31
C ILE A 102 40.46 3.39 11.30
N HIS A 103 39.71 2.33 10.99
CA HIS A 103 40.05 1.42 9.90
C HIS A 103 39.62 1.98 8.55
N LEU A 104 40.61 2.22 7.67
CA LEU A 104 40.36 2.70 6.32
C LEU A 104 40.08 1.53 5.38
N PHE A 105 41.00 0.57 5.29
CA PHE A 105 40.82 -0.65 4.49
C PHE A 105 41.85 -1.74 4.84
N SER A 106 41.61 -2.94 4.28
CA SER A 106 42.55 -4.07 4.29
C SER A 106 42.75 -4.60 2.87
N GLY A 107 43.99 -4.83 2.45
CA GLY A 107 44.30 -5.36 1.12
C GLY A 107 45.69 -5.99 1.01
N GLU A 108 46.03 -6.46 -0.19
CA GLU A 108 47.38 -6.98 -0.48
C GLU A 108 48.44 -5.87 -0.44
N GLY A 109 48.04 -4.64 -0.73
CA GLY A 109 48.87 -3.45 -0.69
C GLY A 109 48.06 -2.16 -0.69
N ALA A 110 48.77 -1.04 -0.82
CA ALA A 110 48.17 0.27 -0.94
C ALA A 110 49.03 1.18 -1.83
N THR A 111 48.42 2.25 -2.32
CA THR A 111 49.12 3.42 -2.84
C THR A 111 48.89 4.59 -1.89
N ILE A 112 49.96 5.28 -1.53
CA ILE A 112 49.95 6.48 -0.67
C ILE A 112 50.41 7.66 -1.53
N THR A 113 49.53 8.62 -1.77
CA THR A 113 49.84 9.83 -2.54
C THR A 113 49.93 11.02 -1.60
N THR A 114 51.06 11.71 -1.57
CA THR A 114 51.32 12.85 -0.70
C THR A 114 51.17 14.16 -1.49
N SER A 115 50.52 15.17 -0.92
CA SER A 115 50.43 16.50 -1.54
C SER A 115 51.63 17.41 -1.24
N GLY A 116 52.44 17.03 -0.24
CA GLY A 116 53.56 17.81 0.27
C GLY A 116 54.57 16.94 1.03
N SER A 117 55.33 17.56 1.94
CA SER A 117 56.37 16.87 2.70
C SER A 117 55.77 15.96 3.78
N VAL A 118 56.24 14.70 3.85
CA VAL A 118 55.82 13.73 4.87
C VAL A 118 57.02 12.98 5.46
N SER A 119 56.94 12.67 6.76
CA SER A 119 57.95 11.89 7.47
C SER A 119 57.42 10.51 7.85
N PHE A 120 58.18 9.47 7.49
CA PHE A 120 57.94 8.08 7.83
C PHE A 120 58.70 7.72 9.11
N LYS A 121 57.98 7.09 10.04
CA LYS A 121 58.48 6.65 11.33
C LYS A 121 58.37 5.15 11.47
N ASP A 122 59.36 4.56 12.14
CA ASP A 122 59.33 3.15 12.52
C ASP A 122 58.46 2.91 13.77
N SER A 123 58.41 1.67 14.25
CA SER A 123 57.61 1.31 15.44
C SER A 123 58.10 1.92 16.76
N THR A 124 59.31 2.50 16.79
CA THR A 124 59.85 3.21 17.95
C THR A 124 59.49 4.70 17.93
N GLY A 125 58.97 5.19 16.80
CA GLY A 125 58.67 6.60 16.55
C GLY A 125 59.84 7.39 15.96
N GLU A 126 60.95 6.73 15.62
CA GLU A 126 62.12 7.36 14.99
C GLU A 126 61.83 7.64 13.50
N ILE A 127 62.12 8.86 13.05
CA ILE A 127 61.99 9.24 11.64
C ILE A 127 63.16 8.64 10.86
N PHE A 128 62.88 7.68 9.99
CA PHE A 128 63.90 7.07 9.12
C PHE A 128 63.90 7.64 7.70
N LYS A 129 62.80 8.26 7.26
CA LYS A 129 62.73 8.88 5.93
C LYS A 129 61.78 10.08 5.90
N THR A 130 62.22 11.17 5.27
CA THR A 130 61.34 12.28 4.85
C THR A 130 61.26 12.35 3.34
N ILE A 131 60.05 12.46 2.81
CA ILE A 131 59.77 12.69 1.39
C ILE A 131 59.36 14.15 1.23
N GLU A 132 60.24 14.97 0.68
CA GLU A 132 60.07 16.44 0.71
C GLU A 132 59.10 17.01 -0.34
N ASN A 133 58.84 16.25 -1.41
CA ASN A 133 58.01 16.69 -2.54
C ASN A 133 56.83 15.74 -2.73
N PRO A 134 55.71 16.21 -3.32
CA PRO A 134 54.57 15.36 -3.63
C PRO A 134 55.00 14.10 -4.36
N SER A 135 54.54 12.94 -3.89
CA SER A 135 54.94 11.65 -4.44
C SER A 135 53.84 10.60 -4.33
N VAL A 136 53.99 9.51 -5.08
CA VAL A 136 53.11 8.35 -5.05
C VAL A 136 53.93 7.15 -4.62
N LEU A 137 53.64 6.62 -3.44
CA LEU A 137 54.36 5.51 -2.84
C LEU A 137 53.55 4.22 -2.95
N ALA A 138 54.20 3.16 -3.42
CA ALA A 138 53.63 1.82 -3.45
C ALA A 138 53.96 1.10 -2.14
N VAL A 139 52.92 0.62 -1.46
CA VAL A 139 53.01 -0.17 -0.23
C VAL A 139 52.63 -1.61 -0.57
N ALA A 140 53.52 -2.55 -0.30
CA ALA A 140 53.30 -3.96 -0.58
C ALA A 140 53.91 -4.85 0.50
N ARG A 141 53.42 -6.08 0.60
CA ARG A 141 54.02 -7.11 1.44
C ARG A 141 54.77 -8.14 0.59
N ILE A 142 56.09 -8.13 0.65
CA ILE A 142 56.96 -9.03 -0.13
C ILE A 142 57.73 -9.93 0.84
N ASN A 143 57.66 -11.25 0.65
CA ASN A 143 58.33 -12.23 1.52
C ASN A 143 58.02 -12.03 3.03
N SER A 144 56.76 -11.70 3.34
CA SER A 144 56.27 -11.42 4.70
C SER A 144 56.74 -10.10 5.34
N LEU A 145 57.57 -9.31 4.65
CA LEU A 145 58.02 -7.99 5.10
C LEU A 145 57.25 -6.88 4.39
N LEU A 146 57.05 -5.77 5.11
CA LEU A 146 56.47 -4.56 4.54
C LEU A 146 57.53 -3.83 3.71
N THR A 147 57.14 -3.40 2.52
CA THR A 147 57.96 -2.64 1.58
C THR A 147 57.21 -1.38 1.18
N ILE A 148 57.90 -0.23 1.20
CA ILE A 148 57.38 1.05 0.72
C ILE A 148 58.35 1.54 -0.35
N SER A 149 57.85 1.78 -1.55
CA SER A 149 58.68 2.12 -2.72
C SER A 149 58.25 3.43 -3.37
N LEU A 150 59.24 4.22 -3.80
CA LEU A 150 59.05 5.37 -4.67
C LEU A 150 58.68 4.94 -6.10
N PRO A 151 58.17 5.87 -6.95
CA PRO A 151 57.82 5.56 -8.34
C PRO A 151 58.97 5.00 -9.19
N ASP A 152 60.22 5.29 -8.82
CA ASP A 152 61.42 4.77 -9.48
C ASP A 152 61.83 3.36 -9.00
N GLY A 153 61.08 2.78 -8.07
CA GLY A 153 61.31 1.46 -7.48
C GLY A 153 62.20 1.48 -6.23
N THR A 154 62.72 2.63 -5.80
CA THR A 154 63.57 2.74 -4.60
C THR A 154 62.78 2.36 -3.36
N ASN A 155 63.24 1.34 -2.62
CA ASN A 155 62.65 0.93 -1.34
C ASN A 155 63.11 1.86 -0.21
N ILE A 156 62.19 2.65 0.34
CA ILE A 156 62.52 3.63 1.38
C ILE A 156 62.66 3.00 2.78
N CYS A 157 62.27 1.74 2.94
CA CYS A 157 62.41 1.01 4.19
C CYS A 157 63.85 0.59 4.50
N ILE A 158 64.73 0.60 3.49
CA ILE A 158 66.11 0.09 3.60
C ILE A 158 67.07 1.26 3.71
N GLU A 159 67.86 1.26 4.77
CA GLU A 159 69.01 2.14 4.95
C GLU A 159 70.31 1.31 4.89
N GLU A 160 71.21 1.67 3.97
CA GLU A 160 72.53 1.06 3.87
C GLU A 160 73.56 1.91 4.65
N ALA A 161 74.06 1.37 5.76
CA ALA A 161 75.16 1.95 6.54
C ALA A 161 76.48 1.21 6.25
N GLU A 162 77.63 1.81 6.57
CA GLU A 162 78.97 1.31 6.21
C GLU A 162 79.25 -0.16 6.64
N ASN A 163 78.53 -0.69 7.64
CA ASN A 163 78.70 -2.06 8.15
C ASN A 163 77.38 -2.84 8.39
N GLU A 164 76.21 -2.27 8.09
CA GLU A 164 74.91 -2.90 8.38
C GLU A 164 73.81 -2.38 7.44
N THR A 165 72.87 -3.25 7.08
CA THR A 165 71.63 -2.87 6.36
C THR A 165 70.49 -2.88 7.37
N ILE A 166 69.91 -1.71 7.63
CA ILE A 166 68.79 -1.55 8.56
C ILE A 166 67.50 -1.56 7.74
N ASN A 167 66.55 -2.43 8.11
CA ASN A 167 65.21 -2.43 7.54
C ASN A 167 64.22 -1.86 8.56
N HIS A 168 63.88 -0.59 8.40
CA HIS A 168 62.97 0.14 9.28
C HIS A 168 61.54 -0.41 9.23
N CYS A 169 61.14 -1.03 8.11
CA CYS A 169 59.83 -1.66 7.93
C CYS A 169 59.74 -3.13 8.40
N SER A 170 60.76 -3.62 9.12
CA SER A 170 60.75 -4.95 9.74
C SER A 170 59.90 -5.03 11.01
N THR A 171 59.51 -3.89 11.55
CA THR A 171 58.66 -3.76 12.74
C THR A 171 57.35 -3.05 12.37
N ASP A 172 56.31 -3.23 13.19
CA ASP A 172 54.93 -2.78 12.94
C ASP A 172 54.49 -1.94 14.16
N PRO A 173 53.91 -0.73 13.98
CA PRO A 173 53.50 -0.07 12.72
C PRO A 173 54.60 0.73 12.03
N ILE A 174 54.37 1.03 10.74
CA ILE A 174 55.01 2.15 10.05
C ILE A 174 54.02 3.30 9.98
N SER A 175 54.46 4.47 10.46
CA SER A 175 53.59 5.61 10.70
C SER A 175 54.01 6.82 9.86
N ILE A 176 53.02 7.60 9.42
CA ILE A 176 53.21 8.82 8.64
C ILE A 176 52.50 9.94 9.39
N ASP A 177 53.28 10.93 9.84
CA ASP A 177 52.70 12.17 10.37
C ASP A 177 52.12 12.96 9.21
N ILE A 178 50.81 13.23 9.26
CA ILE A 178 50.17 14.08 8.27
C ILE A 178 50.33 15.54 8.69
N VAL A 179 50.86 16.36 7.79
CA VAL A 179 51.02 17.80 8.01
C VAL A 179 49.71 18.51 7.65
N GLU A 180 49.21 19.36 8.55
CA GLU A 180 48.00 20.15 8.29
C GLU A 180 48.16 21.01 7.02
N GLY A 181 47.16 20.95 6.12
CA GLY A 181 47.21 21.59 4.82
C GLY A 181 47.91 20.78 3.72
N GLU A 182 48.53 19.65 4.06
CA GLU A 182 49.18 18.73 3.12
C GLU A 182 48.56 17.32 3.18
N PRO A 183 47.35 17.13 2.63
CA PRO A 183 46.62 15.87 2.74
C PRO A 183 47.33 14.69 2.06
N VAL A 184 47.13 13.52 2.65
CA VAL A 184 47.61 12.24 2.12
C VAL A 184 46.42 11.42 1.62
N GLN A 185 46.46 11.01 0.35
CA GLN A 185 45.45 10.13 -0.25
C GLN A 185 45.90 8.67 -0.16
N THR A 186 44.96 7.77 0.13
CA THR A 186 45.22 6.33 0.16
C THR A 186 44.29 5.56 -0.78
N GLU A 187 44.86 4.60 -1.50
CA GLU A 187 44.13 3.70 -2.39
C GLU A 187 44.54 2.25 -2.13
N VAL A 188 43.57 1.34 -2.09
CA VAL A 188 43.82 -0.08 -1.82
C VAL A 188 44.24 -0.82 -3.07
N VAL A 189 45.20 -1.75 -2.92
CA VAL A 189 45.52 -2.75 -3.95
C VAL A 189 44.95 -4.09 -3.50
N ASN A 190 44.02 -4.65 -4.29
CA ASN A 190 43.33 -5.92 -4.03
C ASN A 190 42.73 -6.01 -2.61
N GLN A 191 41.59 -5.35 -2.41
CA GLN A 191 40.88 -5.30 -1.14
C GLN A 191 40.38 -6.70 -0.71
N PHE A 192 40.61 -7.08 0.55
CA PHE A 192 40.21 -8.40 1.06
C PHE A 192 38.76 -8.47 1.54
N THR A 193 38.18 -7.34 1.92
CA THR A 193 36.84 -7.26 2.52
C THR A 193 36.16 -5.98 2.07
N ASN A 194 34.86 -6.00 1.82
CA ASN A 194 34.08 -4.80 1.47
C ASN A 194 33.86 -3.82 2.65
N ILE A 195 34.60 -3.99 3.75
CA ILE A 195 34.45 -3.24 5.02
C ILE A 195 35.48 -2.10 5.10
N GLY A 196 35.84 -1.50 3.96
CA GLY A 196 36.79 -0.36 3.93
C GLY A 196 36.55 0.56 2.74
N THR A 197 36.92 1.84 2.89
CA THR A 197 36.81 2.87 1.85
C THR A 197 38.18 3.17 1.26
N SER A 198 38.30 3.14 -0.08
CA SER A 198 39.53 3.44 -0.82
C SER A 198 39.38 4.74 -1.62
N GLY A 199 40.50 5.42 -1.89
CA GLY A 199 40.57 6.60 -2.76
C GLY A 199 40.40 7.94 -2.04
N ASN A 200 40.25 7.94 -0.71
CA ASN A 200 40.04 9.13 0.10
C ASN A 200 41.34 9.80 0.56
N SER A 201 41.27 11.09 0.86
CA SER A 201 42.37 11.89 1.41
C SER A 201 42.17 12.20 2.89
N TYR A 202 43.26 12.40 3.63
CA TYR A 202 43.24 12.64 5.08
C TYR A 202 44.27 13.72 5.45
N GLN A 203 43.94 14.59 6.41
CA GLN A 203 44.82 15.68 6.86
C GLN A 203 45.03 15.74 8.39
N TRP A 204 44.46 14.78 9.14
CA TRP A 204 44.48 14.74 10.61
C TRP A 204 44.89 13.36 11.10
N GLY A 205 45.48 13.30 12.30
CA GLY A 205 45.92 12.04 12.91
C GLY A 205 47.22 11.50 12.30
N VAL A 206 47.50 10.23 12.58
CA VAL A 206 48.70 9.52 12.12
C VAL A 206 48.26 8.39 11.20
N LEU A 207 48.70 8.42 9.95
CA LEU A 207 48.40 7.34 9.01
C LEU A 207 49.35 6.17 9.29
N THR A 208 48.82 5.02 9.66
CA THR A 208 49.62 3.83 9.96
C THR A 208 49.37 2.71 8.95
N VAL A 209 50.45 2.02 8.59
CA VAL A 209 50.42 0.78 7.83
C VAL A 209 50.89 -0.34 8.75
N ARG A 210 50.02 -1.32 8.95
CA ARG A 210 50.24 -2.47 9.83
C ARG A 210 50.24 -3.78 9.08
N ASN A 211 50.95 -4.77 9.61
CA ASN A 211 50.94 -6.11 9.05
C ASN A 211 49.64 -6.83 9.43
N ARG A 212 48.96 -7.38 8.43
CA ARG A 212 47.81 -8.27 8.67
C ARG A 212 48.29 -9.68 8.98
N ASN A 213 48.25 -10.04 10.27
CA ASN A 213 48.62 -11.35 10.78
C ASN A 213 47.42 -12.30 10.86
N LEU A 214 46.65 -12.36 9.76
CA LEU A 214 45.50 -13.24 9.59
C LEU A 214 45.71 -14.14 8.36
N SER A 215 44.89 -15.19 8.22
CA SER A 215 44.91 -16.05 7.02
C SER A 215 44.77 -15.20 5.75
N GLY A 216 45.64 -15.45 4.77
CA GLY A 216 45.75 -14.65 3.53
C GLY A 216 46.76 -13.47 3.58
N GLY A 217 47.29 -13.11 4.75
CA GLY A 217 48.32 -12.07 4.86
C GLY A 217 47.82 -10.65 4.52
N GLY A 218 48.72 -9.83 3.95
CA GLY A 218 48.51 -8.43 3.51
C GLY A 218 48.71 -7.36 4.60
N ILE A 219 48.03 -6.21 4.45
CA ILE A 219 48.17 -5.03 5.31
C ILE A 219 46.83 -4.49 5.85
N PHE A 220 46.90 -3.77 6.97
CA PHE A 220 45.87 -2.84 7.42
C PHE A 220 46.36 -1.40 7.22
N VAL A 221 45.47 -0.51 6.79
CA VAL A 221 45.74 0.93 6.75
C VAL A 221 44.76 1.61 7.71
N LEU A 222 45.29 2.30 8.71
CA LEU A 222 44.53 2.94 9.78
C LEU A 222 44.85 4.42 9.88
N LEU A 223 43.93 5.18 10.46
CA LEU A 223 44.18 6.53 10.95
C LEU A 223 44.14 6.49 12.48
N GLU A 224 45.27 6.70 13.14
CA GLU A 224 45.43 6.61 14.59
C GLU A 224 45.58 7.98 15.23
N ASP A 225 45.35 8.03 16.55
CA ASP A 225 45.44 9.25 17.36
C ASP A 225 44.60 10.41 16.79
N LEU A 226 43.42 10.09 16.24
CA LEU A 226 42.53 11.07 15.62
C LEU A 226 41.61 11.72 16.67
N PRO A 227 41.68 13.04 16.89
CA PRO A 227 40.76 13.70 17.82
C PRO A 227 39.31 13.62 17.32
N MET A 228 38.36 13.42 18.24
CA MET A 228 36.94 13.22 17.91
C MET A 228 36.37 14.31 16.98
N ASP A 229 36.59 15.59 17.26
CA ASP A 229 36.03 16.64 16.40
C ASP A 229 36.67 16.64 15.00
N LYS A 230 37.94 16.21 14.88
CA LYS A 230 38.61 16.02 13.57
C LYS A 230 38.06 14.80 12.83
N TYR A 231 37.71 13.75 13.55
CA TYR A 231 36.95 12.62 12.99
C TYR A 231 35.61 13.10 12.41
N LEU A 232 34.88 13.94 13.15
CA LEU A 232 33.60 14.47 12.68
C LEU A 232 33.74 15.37 11.44
N TYR A 233 34.84 16.12 11.28
CA TYR A 233 35.06 16.90 10.05
C TYR A 233 35.05 16.02 8.79
N GLY A 234 35.57 14.80 8.89
CA GLY A 234 35.61 13.85 7.79
C GLY A 234 34.33 13.01 7.59
N LEU A 235 33.29 13.18 8.40
CA LEU A 235 32.01 12.48 8.21
C LEU A 235 31.20 13.07 7.06
N ALA A 236 30.79 12.21 6.12
CA ALA A 236 30.02 12.57 4.93
C ALA A 236 28.58 12.01 5.03
N GLU A 237 27.81 12.55 5.98
CA GLU A 237 26.47 12.05 6.36
C GLU A 237 25.33 12.91 5.80
N VAL A 238 25.42 14.24 5.96
CA VAL A 238 24.41 15.20 5.47
C VAL A 238 25.08 16.30 4.64
N PRO A 239 24.38 16.90 3.66
CA PRO A 239 24.92 18.05 2.93
C PRO A 239 25.27 19.21 3.86
N ALA A 240 26.51 19.69 3.81
CA ALA A 240 26.97 20.82 4.62
C ALA A 240 26.27 22.16 4.29
N SER A 241 25.44 22.20 3.25
CA SER A 241 24.58 23.34 2.91
C SER A 241 23.26 23.38 3.68
N TRP A 242 22.93 22.33 4.45
CA TRP A 242 21.69 22.25 5.22
C TRP A 242 21.67 23.21 6.42
N PRO A 243 20.49 23.52 6.98
CA PRO A 243 20.35 24.42 8.12
C PRO A 243 21.22 24.01 9.31
N ASN A 244 21.75 24.99 10.04
CA ASN A 244 22.68 24.76 11.17
C ASN A 244 22.13 23.78 12.21
N ALA A 245 20.84 23.84 12.55
CA ALA A 245 20.24 22.94 13.54
C ALA A 245 20.38 21.46 13.16
N VAL A 246 20.33 21.13 11.85
CA VAL A 246 20.53 19.76 11.33
C VAL A 246 22.00 19.36 11.42
N LEU A 247 22.90 20.29 11.07
CA LEU A 247 24.34 20.04 11.12
C LEU A 247 24.78 19.81 12.57
N GLU A 248 24.28 20.61 13.51
CA GLU A 248 24.54 20.48 14.95
C GLU A 248 23.95 19.17 15.51
N SER A 249 22.71 18.82 15.15
CA SER A 249 22.11 17.55 15.58
C SER A 249 22.87 16.34 15.01
N GLN A 250 23.26 16.36 13.74
CA GLN A 250 24.08 15.32 13.11
C GLN A 250 25.47 15.21 13.74
N ALA A 251 26.13 16.33 14.05
CA ALA A 251 27.43 16.32 14.72
C ALA A 251 27.34 15.68 16.12
N ILE A 252 26.31 16.04 16.90
CA ILE A 252 26.09 15.47 18.24
C ILE A 252 25.74 13.97 18.16
N ALA A 253 24.81 13.57 17.28
CA ALA A 253 24.43 12.18 17.11
C ALA A 253 25.64 11.34 16.65
N GLY A 254 26.39 11.84 15.66
CA GLY A 254 27.59 11.19 15.16
C GLY A 254 28.67 11.05 16.23
N ARG A 255 28.93 12.09 17.02
CA ARG A 255 29.87 12.06 18.16
C ARG A 255 29.46 11.03 19.20
N THR A 256 28.16 11.00 19.51
CA THR A 256 27.61 10.10 20.53
C THR A 256 27.75 8.65 20.10
N TYR A 257 27.43 8.33 18.84
CA TYR A 257 27.59 6.99 18.29
C TYR A 257 29.06 6.54 18.33
N ALA A 258 29.99 7.36 17.83
CA ALA A 258 31.42 7.08 17.88
C ALA A 258 31.91 6.82 19.31
N ASN A 259 31.52 7.68 20.26
CA ASN A 259 31.88 7.54 21.67
C ASN A 259 31.35 6.22 22.27
N ALA A 260 30.08 5.89 22.04
CA ALA A 260 29.50 4.63 22.51
C ALA A 260 30.23 3.41 21.93
N ARG A 261 30.60 3.46 20.65
CA ARG A 261 31.27 2.36 19.95
C ARG A 261 32.71 2.15 20.41
N VAL A 262 33.47 3.24 20.57
CA VAL A 262 34.83 3.23 21.15
C VAL A 262 34.77 2.62 22.55
N ASN A 263 33.87 3.11 23.41
CA ASN A 263 33.72 2.59 24.77
C ASN A 263 33.35 1.11 24.79
N SER A 264 32.48 0.66 23.90
CA SER A 264 32.10 -0.75 23.80
C SER A 264 33.26 -1.64 23.36
N ARG A 265 33.99 -1.25 22.31
CA ARG A 265 35.07 -2.07 21.73
C ARG A 265 36.30 -2.12 22.63
N ARG A 266 36.75 -0.98 23.17
CA ARG A 266 37.90 -0.93 24.09
C ARG A 266 37.67 -1.70 25.39
N ASN A 267 36.42 -1.78 25.87
CA ASN A 267 36.07 -2.56 27.06
C ASN A 267 35.70 -4.03 26.76
N ASN A 268 35.65 -4.44 25.50
CA ASN A 268 35.31 -5.80 25.12
C ASN A 268 36.59 -6.62 24.86
N SER A 269 36.92 -7.54 25.77
CA SER A 269 38.09 -8.42 25.64
C SER A 269 38.07 -9.34 24.41
N SER A 270 36.91 -9.53 23.77
CA SER A 270 36.78 -10.30 22.52
C SER A 270 37.10 -9.44 21.29
N TRP A 271 37.21 -8.12 21.42
CA TRP A 271 37.62 -7.22 20.35
C TRP A 271 39.15 -7.14 20.31
N SER A 272 39.78 -7.94 19.45
CA SER A 272 41.24 -8.01 19.32
C SER A 272 41.79 -7.21 18.12
N LEU A 273 40.97 -6.37 17.50
CA LEU A 273 41.34 -5.60 16.30
C LEU A 273 41.95 -4.25 16.72
N PRO A 274 42.93 -3.71 15.96
CA PRO A 274 43.67 -2.51 16.34
C PRO A 274 42.94 -1.17 16.09
N TRP A 275 41.62 -1.18 15.85
CA TRP A 275 40.84 0.02 15.56
C TRP A 275 39.54 0.07 16.36
N ASP A 276 39.06 1.28 16.57
CA ASP A 276 37.82 1.59 17.28
C ASP A 276 36.62 1.71 16.35
N LEU A 277 36.80 2.18 15.11
CA LEU A 277 35.72 2.48 14.16
C LEU A 277 36.09 2.02 12.74
N TYR A 278 35.10 1.60 11.96
CA TYR A 278 35.22 1.43 10.51
C TYR A 278 34.92 2.75 9.79
N SER A 279 35.62 3.00 8.67
CA SER A 279 35.34 4.12 7.76
C SER A 279 34.06 3.97 6.94
N THR A 280 33.46 2.78 6.94
CA THR A 280 32.24 2.45 6.19
C THR A 280 31.00 2.61 7.05
N VAL A 281 29.83 2.50 6.42
CA VAL A 281 28.50 2.47 7.07
C VAL A 281 28.32 1.36 8.12
N ASN A 282 29.29 0.45 8.29
CA ASN A 282 29.34 -0.46 9.45
C ASN A 282 29.44 0.29 10.78
N ASP A 283 30.04 1.49 10.78
CA ASP A 283 29.94 2.42 11.89
C ASP A 283 29.40 3.77 11.39
N GLN A 284 30.20 4.54 10.63
CA GLN A 284 29.79 5.84 10.08
C GLN A 284 30.57 6.13 8.80
N HIS A 285 29.97 6.85 7.86
CA HIS A 285 30.60 7.10 6.56
C HIS A 285 31.70 8.18 6.67
N TYR A 286 32.93 7.74 6.96
CA TYR A 286 34.09 8.61 7.13
C TYR A 286 34.96 8.63 5.87
N THR A 287 35.11 9.83 5.29
CA THR A 287 35.89 10.05 4.06
C THR A 287 37.03 11.05 4.23
N GLY A 288 37.23 11.57 5.44
CA GLY A 288 38.35 12.45 5.78
C GLY A 288 38.34 13.77 5.00
N PHE A 289 39.52 14.21 4.56
CA PHE A 289 39.72 15.45 3.82
C PHE A 289 38.95 15.51 2.50
N THR A 290 38.58 14.37 1.92
CA THR A 290 37.69 14.33 0.75
C THR A 290 36.41 15.12 1.02
N ASN A 291 35.79 14.94 2.21
CA ASN A 291 34.63 15.72 2.63
C ASN A 291 35.00 17.17 2.99
N GLU A 292 36.13 17.35 3.68
CA GLU A 292 36.57 18.67 4.16
C GLU A 292 36.91 19.65 3.03
N SER A 293 37.28 19.12 1.87
CA SER A 293 37.56 19.91 0.66
C SER A 293 36.31 20.43 -0.06
N GLY A 294 35.10 20.08 0.43
CA GLY A 294 33.83 20.47 -0.16
C GLY A 294 33.48 21.97 0.03
N GLY A 295 32.83 22.57 -0.97
CA GLY A 295 32.58 24.02 -1.01
C GLY A 295 31.72 24.62 0.12
N SER A 296 30.93 23.81 0.84
CA SER A 296 30.14 24.23 2.01
C SER A 296 30.67 23.70 3.35
N PHE A 297 31.86 23.07 3.35
CA PHE A 297 32.42 22.41 4.53
C PHE A 297 32.52 23.35 5.74
N ASN A 298 32.77 24.64 5.55
CA ASN A 298 32.90 25.58 6.67
C ASN A 298 31.64 25.63 7.56
N ASN A 299 30.44 25.42 7.01
CA ASN A 299 29.22 25.33 7.82
C ASN A 299 29.20 24.08 8.70
N TRP A 300 29.58 22.93 8.13
CA TRP A 300 29.73 21.67 8.87
C TRP A 300 30.78 21.79 9.98
N LYS A 301 31.95 22.35 9.65
CA LYS A 301 33.02 22.60 10.62
C LYS A 301 32.53 23.47 11.78
N LEU A 302 31.81 24.56 11.50
CA LEU A 302 31.26 25.45 12.53
C LEU A 302 30.25 24.72 13.44
N ALA A 303 29.40 23.85 12.89
CA ALA A 303 28.46 23.06 13.68
C ALA A 303 29.15 22.01 14.57
N VAL A 304 30.20 21.35 14.05
CA VAL A 304 31.03 20.43 14.85
C VAL A 304 31.71 21.19 16.00
N ASP A 305 32.32 22.34 15.71
CA ASP A 305 33.00 23.17 16.71
C ASP A 305 32.04 23.71 17.78
N ALA A 306 30.87 24.21 17.36
CA ALA A 306 29.85 24.76 18.26
C ALA A 306 29.27 23.72 19.22
N THR A 307 29.32 22.45 18.83
CA THR A 307 28.80 21.33 19.62
C THR A 307 29.89 20.47 20.24
N SER A 308 31.15 20.92 20.24
CA SER A 308 32.28 20.16 20.78
C SER A 308 31.98 19.62 22.18
N GLN A 309 32.34 18.36 22.42
CA GLN A 309 32.07 17.59 23.64
C GLN A 309 30.60 17.29 23.97
N ASN A 310 29.62 17.81 23.22
CA ASN A 310 28.21 17.50 23.45
C ASN A 310 27.90 16.09 22.94
N VAL A 311 27.36 15.26 23.84
CA VAL A 311 26.93 13.89 23.58
C VAL A 311 25.60 13.60 24.28
N ILE A 312 24.91 12.55 23.85
CA ILE A 312 23.61 12.16 24.40
C ILE A 312 23.79 10.96 25.34
N HIS A 313 23.33 11.09 26.58
CA HIS A 313 23.39 10.05 27.60
C HIS A 313 22.03 9.48 27.95
N TYR A 314 22.00 8.16 28.19
CA TYR A 314 20.93 7.48 28.91
C TYR A 314 21.55 6.75 30.11
N ASN A 315 21.02 6.98 31.32
CA ASN A 315 21.57 6.44 32.56
C ASN A 315 23.10 6.67 32.69
N ASN A 316 23.56 7.89 32.42
CA ASN A 316 24.96 8.31 32.46
C ASN A 316 25.92 7.62 31.47
N ASN A 317 25.42 6.86 30.50
CA ASN A 317 26.23 6.25 29.44
C ASN A 317 25.87 6.83 28.08
N PRO A 318 26.83 7.02 27.16
CA PRO A 318 26.52 7.44 25.80
C PRO A 318 25.63 6.40 25.11
N ILE A 319 24.61 6.87 24.39
CA ILE A 319 23.68 6.01 23.66
C ILE A 319 24.28 5.54 22.33
N TYR A 320 23.76 4.44 21.78
CA TYR A 320 23.93 4.15 20.35
C TYR A 320 22.97 5.04 19.55
N ALA A 321 23.42 6.26 19.23
CA ALA A 321 22.64 7.25 18.48
C ALA A 321 22.55 6.87 17.00
N TYR A 322 21.76 5.84 16.68
CA TYR A 322 21.51 5.43 15.29
C TYR A 322 20.78 6.54 14.51
N TYR A 323 21.10 6.64 13.23
CA TYR A 323 20.47 7.57 12.30
C TYR A 323 20.48 6.99 10.89
N SER A 324 19.51 7.40 10.07
CA SER A 324 19.38 6.95 8.67
C SER A 324 18.95 8.11 7.77
N SER A 325 19.07 7.95 6.45
CA SER A 325 18.77 9.04 5.52
C SER A 325 17.32 9.48 5.63
N SER A 326 16.39 8.52 5.58
CA SER A 326 14.96 8.80 5.72
C SER A 326 14.24 7.64 6.39
N ASN A 327 13.25 7.97 7.22
CA ASN A 327 12.37 6.99 7.88
C ASN A 327 11.03 6.81 7.16
N GLY A 328 10.78 7.53 6.05
CA GLY A 328 9.53 7.43 5.30
C GLY A 328 8.32 7.90 6.11
N GLY A 329 8.50 8.88 7.00
CA GLY A 329 7.44 9.46 7.83
C GLY A 329 7.17 8.75 9.16
N TYR A 330 7.89 7.67 9.49
CA TYR A 330 7.67 6.92 10.72
C TYR A 330 8.95 6.18 11.19
N MET A 331 9.38 6.43 12.43
CA MET A 331 10.53 5.74 13.05
C MET A 331 10.13 4.37 13.59
N GLU A 332 11.05 3.41 13.54
CA GLU A 332 10.82 2.07 14.08
C GLU A 332 11.61 1.80 15.38
N SER A 333 11.10 0.89 16.21
CA SER A 333 11.82 0.39 17.37
C SER A 333 13.08 -0.38 16.96
N SER A 334 14.18 -0.09 17.64
CA SER A 334 15.40 -0.89 17.54
C SER A 334 15.18 -2.38 17.84
N ALA A 335 14.21 -2.71 18.69
CA ALA A 335 13.91 -4.10 19.05
C ALA A 335 13.28 -4.87 17.88
N TYR A 336 12.60 -4.19 16.96
CA TYR A 336 12.02 -4.79 15.77
C TYR A 336 13.07 -4.91 14.65
N VAL A 337 13.71 -3.79 14.30
CA VAL A 337 14.65 -3.73 13.15
C VAL A 337 15.93 -4.54 13.40
N PHE A 338 16.49 -4.50 14.61
CA PHE A 338 17.76 -5.19 14.91
C PHE A 338 17.57 -6.52 15.62
N CYS A 339 16.37 -7.11 15.53
CA CYS A 339 16.10 -8.42 16.10
C CYS A 339 16.79 -9.53 15.32
N SER A 340 17.39 -10.48 16.03
CA SER A 340 18.09 -11.63 15.46
C SER A 340 18.01 -12.82 16.41
N ALA A 341 18.35 -14.01 15.91
CA ALA A 341 18.45 -15.20 16.77
C ALA A 341 19.48 -15.04 17.91
N SER A 342 20.49 -14.18 17.73
CA SER A 342 21.59 -13.99 18.69
C SER A 342 21.24 -13.09 19.88
N ASN A 343 20.21 -12.24 19.75
CA ASN A 343 19.77 -11.28 20.77
C ASN A 343 18.30 -11.47 21.17
N HIS A 344 17.72 -12.64 20.89
CA HIS A 344 16.34 -12.98 21.25
C HIS A 344 16.23 -13.46 22.72
N PRO A 345 15.19 -13.06 23.49
CA PRO A 345 14.10 -12.13 23.12
C PRO A 345 14.59 -10.69 22.98
N CYS A 346 14.16 -10.05 21.90
CA CYS A 346 14.52 -8.68 21.58
C CYS A 346 13.88 -7.72 22.57
N SER A 347 14.68 -6.77 23.07
CA SER A 347 14.28 -5.88 24.15
C SER A 347 14.27 -4.44 23.68
N ASP A 348 13.18 -3.74 23.98
CA ASP A 348 13.07 -2.32 23.66
C ASP A 348 14.18 -1.48 24.28
N THR A 349 14.73 -0.60 23.46
CA THR A 349 15.66 0.43 23.89
C THR A 349 14.85 1.71 24.15
N PRO A 350 14.76 2.22 25.39
CA PRO A 350 13.84 3.31 25.76
C PRO A 350 14.00 4.63 25.00
N TYR A 351 15.13 4.80 24.32
CA TYR A 351 15.48 5.98 23.51
C TYR A 351 15.52 5.69 22.00
N LEU A 352 15.14 4.49 21.56
CA LEU A 352 15.00 4.09 20.15
C LEU A 352 13.66 3.39 19.96
N GLN A 353 12.60 4.15 20.18
CA GLN A 353 11.20 3.72 20.10
C GLN A 353 10.61 4.09 18.74
N SER A 354 9.52 3.44 18.36
CA SER A 354 8.75 3.82 17.17
C SER A 354 7.93 5.08 17.42
N ALA A 355 7.82 5.95 16.41
CA ALA A 355 6.95 7.13 16.44
C ALA A 355 6.81 7.81 15.07
N LYS A 356 5.65 8.44 14.83
CA LYS A 356 5.36 9.21 13.60
C LYS A 356 6.31 10.40 13.47
N ASP A 357 6.87 10.59 12.28
CA ASP A 357 7.76 11.71 11.93
C ASP A 357 7.16 12.52 10.77
N THR A 358 6.33 13.50 11.10
CA THR A 358 5.60 14.31 10.12
C THR A 358 6.50 15.21 9.27
N PHE A 359 7.81 15.30 9.53
CA PHE A 359 8.73 16.22 8.84
C PHE A 359 9.64 15.54 7.81
N ASP A 360 9.67 14.22 7.75
CA ASP A 360 10.55 13.46 6.85
C ASP A 360 10.25 13.69 5.36
N HIS A 361 9.06 14.18 5.00
CA HIS A 361 8.67 14.46 3.62
C HIS A 361 9.31 15.72 3.02
N ALA A 362 9.84 16.63 3.86
CA ALA A 362 10.30 17.95 3.43
C ALA A 362 11.52 17.87 2.48
N ASN A 363 11.29 18.13 1.19
CA ASN A 363 12.29 18.03 0.10
C ASN A 363 13.02 16.67 0.06
N ASN A 364 12.33 15.61 0.47
CA ASN A 364 12.91 14.28 0.56
C ASN A 364 12.45 13.40 -0.62
N PRO A 365 13.31 13.13 -1.61
CA PRO A 365 12.95 12.28 -2.75
C PRO A 365 12.81 10.80 -2.38
N ARG A 366 13.13 10.43 -1.14
CA ARG A 366 13.09 9.06 -0.63
C ARG A 366 11.99 8.88 0.41
N HIS A 367 11.16 9.90 0.62
CA HIS A 367 10.01 9.79 1.51
C HIS A 367 9.10 8.64 1.08
N SER A 368 8.84 8.56 -0.23
CA SER A 368 8.18 7.44 -0.91
C SER A 368 8.93 7.06 -2.18
N TRP A 369 8.76 5.82 -2.65
CA TRP A 369 9.33 5.30 -3.89
C TRP A 369 8.55 4.09 -4.38
N VAL A 370 8.64 3.81 -5.70
CA VAL A 370 8.03 2.65 -6.35
C VAL A 370 9.09 1.89 -7.15
N ARG A 371 9.08 0.56 -7.10
CA ARG A 371 9.99 -0.34 -7.82
C ARG A 371 9.21 -1.52 -8.40
N THR A 372 9.26 -1.69 -9.70
CA THR A 372 8.64 -2.83 -10.39
C THR A 372 9.73 -3.75 -10.93
N TYR A 373 9.58 -5.04 -10.69
CA TYR A 373 10.49 -6.08 -11.20
C TYR A 373 9.70 -7.12 -11.99
N SER A 374 10.30 -7.65 -13.06
CA SER A 374 9.75 -8.81 -13.75
C SER A 374 9.85 -10.04 -12.85
N GLY A 375 8.87 -10.94 -12.92
CA GLY A 375 8.87 -12.20 -12.21
C GLY A 375 10.05 -13.10 -12.60
N GLN A 376 10.58 -12.91 -13.82
CA GLN A 376 11.77 -13.61 -14.31
C GLN A 376 13.04 -13.11 -13.61
N ASP A 377 13.20 -11.79 -13.50
CA ASP A 377 14.35 -11.19 -12.80
C ASP A 377 14.32 -11.52 -11.32
N LEU A 378 13.17 -11.40 -10.67
CA LEU A 378 13.01 -11.81 -9.28
C LEU A 378 13.36 -13.30 -9.11
N GLY A 379 12.85 -14.18 -9.97
CA GLY A 379 13.17 -15.61 -9.93
C GLY A 379 14.68 -15.90 -10.02
N ARG A 380 15.40 -15.13 -10.84
CA ARG A 380 16.87 -15.19 -10.97
C ARG A 380 17.58 -14.65 -9.74
N TYR A 381 17.19 -13.49 -9.23
CA TYR A 381 17.77 -12.87 -8.03
C TYR A 381 17.64 -13.78 -6.80
N LEU A 382 16.48 -14.44 -6.66
CA LEU A 382 16.24 -15.39 -5.58
C LEU A 382 17.09 -16.66 -5.72
N ALA A 383 17.25 -17.17 -6.95
CA ALA A 383 18.07 -18.35 -7.23
C ALA A 383 19.56 -18.16 -6.85
N ASP A 384 20.09 -16.95 -7.00
CA ASP A 384 21.46 -16.59 -6.65
C ASP A 384 21.63 -16.21 -5.15
N SER A 385 20.55 -16.28 -4.36
CA SER A 385 20.52 -15.93 -2.94
C SER A 385 20.37 -17.15 -2.03
N SER A 386 20.31 -16.93 -0.72
CA SER A 386 19.99 -17.96 0.28
C SER A 386 18.56 -18.52 0.18
N ILE A 387 17.66 -17.84 -0.55
CA ILE A 387 16.25 -18.25 -0.71
C ILE A 387 16.13 -19.42 -1.69
N GLY A 388 16.97 -19.46 -2.73
CA GLY A 388 17.01 -20.53 -3.71
C GLY A 388 15.97 -20.38 -4.84
N SER A 389 16.04 -21.30 -5.81
CA SER A 389 15.23 -21.23 -7.03
C SER A 389 13.78 -21.67 -6.80
N ILE A 390 12.84 -20.86 -7.28
CA ILE A 390 11.39 -21.12 -7.19
C ILE A 390 10.67 -21.06 -8.55
N GLY A 391 11.42 -20.87 -9.63
CA GLY A 391 10.88 -20.57 -10.97
C GLY A 391 10.66 -19.08 -11.19
N ILE A 392 9.70 -18.74 -12.05
CA ILE A 392 9.27 -17.36 -12.29
C ILE A 392 8.40 -16.95 -11.09
N VAL A 393 8.69 -15.79 -10.51
CA VAL A 393 7.87 -15.22 -9.44
C VAL A 393 6.54 -14.76 -10.03
N THR A 394 5.45 -15.24 -9.46
CA THR A 394 4.08 -14.89 -9.89
C THR A 394 3.37 -13.99 -8.88
N GLY A 395 3.94 -13.82 -7.68
CA GLY A 395 3.40 -12.94 -6.65
C GLY A 395 4.23 -12.99 -5.37
N VAL A 396 3.98 -12.02 -4.49
CA VAL A 396 4.62 -11.93 -3.17
C VAL A 396 3.56 -11.49 -2.17
N GLN A 397 3.48 -12.17 -1.04
CA GLN A 397 2.60 -11.86 0.09
C GLN A 397 3.44 -11.60 1.34
N ILE A 398 3.19 -10.50 2.02
CA ILE A 398 3.74 -10.16 3.32
C ILE A 398 2.68 -10.51 4.36
N GLY A 399 3.10 -11.20 5.41
CA GLY A 399 2.27 -11.57 6.54
C GLY A 399 3.07 -11.59 7.83
N GLY A 400 2.39 -11.94 8.92
CA GLY A 400 2.99 -11.96 10.25
C GLY A 400 3.13 -10.57 10.86
N ASP A 401 4.16 -10.40 11.71
CA ASP A 401 4.36 -9.21 12.54
C ASP A 401 5.06 -8.10 11.76
N ILE A 402 4.29 -7.10 11.33
CA ILE A 402 4.78 -5.87 10.68
C ILE A 402 5.08 -4.84 11.78
N GLY A 403 6.23 -4.17 11.67
CA GLY A 403 6.64 -3.16 12.63
C GLY A 403 5.67 -1.98 12.65
N ALA A 404 5.60 -1.24 13.76
CA ALA A 404 4.70 -0.10 13.94
C ALA A 404 4.87 1.01 12.87
N SER A 405 6.00 1.04 12.17
CA SER A 405 6.29 1.95 11.05
C SER A 405 5.83 1.45 9.68
N GLY A 406 5.29 0.22 9.58
CA GLY A 406 5.04 -0.50 8.33
C GLY A 406 6.26 -1.26 7.79
N ARG A 407 7.29 -1.43 8.61
CA ARG A 407 8.53 -2.15 8.21
C ARG A 407 8.36 -3.66 8.25
N THR A 408 9.01 -4.34 7.32
CA THR A 408 8.89 -5.79 7.10
C THR A 408 10.09 -6.59 7.62
N ASP A 409 10.96 -6.00 8.45
CA ASP A 409 12.21 -6.64 8.91
C ASP A 409 11.97 -8.01 9.54
N GLN A 410 10.92 -8.16 10.34
CA GLN A 410 10.55 -9.43 10.99
C GLN A 410 9.33 -10.10 10.35
N ALA A 411 8.68 -9.46 9.38
CA ALA A 411 7.52 -9.99 8.68
C ALA A 411 7.89 -11.26 7.88
N ASP A 412 6.96 -12.22 7.86
CA ASP A 412 7.07 -13.38 6.99
C ASP A 412 6.64 -12.97 5.58
N VAL A 413 7.51 -13.18 4.60
CA VAL A 413 7.24 -12.87 3.19
C VAL A 413 7.18 -14.16 2.40
N THR A 414 5.98 -14.55 1.97
CA THR A 414 5.74 -15.69 1.09
C THR A 414 5.83 -15.26 -0.37
N ILE A 415 6.71 -15.91 -1.12
CA ILE A 415 6.94 -15.67 -2.53
C ILE A 415 6.37 -16.85 -3.31
N PHE A 416 5.48 -16.55 -4.25
CA PHE A 416 4.83 -17.53 -5.12
C PHE A 416 5.64 -17.70 -6.40
N GLY A 417 5.99 -18.93 -6.72
CA GLY A 417 6.78 -19.26 -7.90
C GLY A 417 6.15 -20.37 -8.72
N THR A 418 6.42 -20.38 -10.03
CA THR A 418 5.89 -21.41 -10.94
C THR A 418 6.34 -22.84 -10.61
N SER A 419 7.39 -23.02 -9.80
CA SER A 419 7.85 -24.34 -9.36
C SER A 419 7.47 -24.67 -7.92
N GLN A 420 7.51 -23.68 -7.02
CA GLN A 420 7.22 -23.83 -5.59
C GLN A 420 7.02 -22.46 -4.94
N ASN A 421 6.46 -22.44 -3.73
CA ASN A 421 6.39 -21.25 -2.89
C ASN A 421 7.44 -21.32 -1.78
N VAL A 422 7.96 -20.18 -1.34
CA VAL A 422 8.93 -20.09 -0.24
C VAL A 422 8.58 -18.93 0.68
N THR A 423 8.79 -19.10 1.99
CA THR A 423 8.64 -18.01 2.96
C THR A 423 10.02 -17.60 3.48
N THR A 424 10.28 -16.30 3.51
CA THR A 424 11.51 -15.67 4.00
C THR A 424 11.18 -14.46 4.89
N LYS A 425 12.18 -13.71 5.35
CA LYS A 425 12.00 -12.41 6.02
C LYS A 425 12.11 -11.25 5.03
N GLY A 426 11.42 -10.15 5.31
CA GLY A 426 11.36 -9.01 4.40
C GLY A 426 12.70 -8.33 4.16
N ASP A 427 13.58 -8.31 5.16
CA ASP A 427 14.97 -7.85 5.04
C ASP A 427 15.81 -8.74 4.09
N THR A 428 15.59 -10.05 4.16
CA THR A 428 16.26 -11.07 3.38
C THR A 428 15.83 -11.01 1.93
N LEU A 429 14.53 -10.78 1.67
CA LEU A 429 14.01 -10.53 0.32
C LEU A 429 14.62 -9.25 -0.28
N MET A 430 14.57 -8.13 0.45
CA MET A 430 15.17 -6.86 0.00
C MET A 430 16.65 -7.05 -0.35
N TYR A 431 17.41 -7.75 0.51
CA TYR A 431 18.82 -8.01 0.26
C TYR A 431 19.08 -8.86 -0.99
N ALA A 432 18.26 -9.89 -1.23
CA ALA A 432 18.35 -10.72 -2.43
C ALA A 432 18.09 -9.90 -3.70
N ILE A 433 17.03 -9.09 -3.71
CA ILE A 433 16.67 -8.23 -4.84
C ILE A 433 17.78 -7.20 -5.10
N ASN A 434 18.24 -6.48 -4.07
CA ASN A 434 19.24 -5.44 -4.25
C ASN A 434 20.60 -5.98 -4.74
N ASN A 435 20.99 -7.18 -4.33
CA ASN A 435 22.18 -7.82 -4.89
C ASN A 435 22.01 -8.21 -6.36
N GLY A 436 20.83 -8.71 -6.74
CA GLY A 436 20.49 -8.99 -8.12
C GLY A 436 20.54 -7.75 -9.01
N VAL A 437 19.91 -6.66 -8.55
CA VAL A 437 19.95 -5.35 -9.21
C VAL A 437 21.39 -4.86 -9.41
N ARG A 438 22.23 -4.93 -8.39
CA ARG A 438 23.65 -4.53 -8.49
C ARG A 438 24.44 -5.43 -9.45
N ALA A 439 24.16 -6.73 -9.45
CA ALA A 439 24.80 -7.67 -10.38
C ALA A 439 24.44 -7.36 -11.85
N ASP A 440 23.25 -6.80 -12.08
CA ASP A 440 22.81 -6.32 -13.40
C ASP A 440 23.33 -4.92 -13.74
N GLY A 441 24.13 -4.30 -12.87
CA GLY A 441 24.67 -2.95 -13.05
C GLY A 441 23.67 -1.84 -12.70
N GLY A 442 22.57 -2.17 -12.03
CA GLY A 442 21.63 -1.20 -11.47
C GLY A 442 22.21 -0.43 -10.29
N GLY A 443 21.77 0.82 -10.13
CA GLY A 443 22.12 1.67 -8.98
C GLY A 443 20.98 1.75 -7.96
N TYR A 444 21.15 2.59 -6.95
CA TYR A 444 20.16 2.79 -5.88
C TYR A 444 18.77 3.21 -6.39
N GLU A 445 18.67 3.87 -7.55
CA GLU A 445 17.40 4.21 -8.19
C GLU A 445 16.57 3.00 -8.63
N SER A 446 17.18 1.82 -8.69
CA SER A 446 16.53 0.55 -9.04
C SER A 446 16.47 -0.42 -7.85
N GLU A 447 17.03 -0.04 -6.69
CA GLU A 447 17.02 -0.85 -5.47
C GLU A 447 15.78 -0.54 -4.62
N ILE A 448 15.38 -1.53 -3.82
CA ILE A 448 14.47 -1.37 -2.69
C ILE A 448 15.26 -0.65 -1.58
N LEU A 449 14.87 0.58 -1.24
CA LEU A 449 15.69 1.47 -0.41
C LEU A 449 15.57 1.19 1.10
N SER A 450 14.49 0.55 1.53
CA SER A 450 14.26 0.23 2.93
C SER A 450 13.35 -0.99 3.04
N THR A 451 13.26 -1.60 4.23
CA THR A 451 12.28 -2.63 4.56
C THR A 451 10.88 -2.07 4.81
N LYS A 452 10.67 -0.75 4.68
CA LYS A 452 9.33 -0.16 4.69
C LYS A 452 8.80 -0.20 3.26
N TYR A 453 8.22 -1.35 2.89
CA TYR A 453 7.58 -1.55 1.61
C TYR A 453 6.32 -2.38 1.73
N TYR A 454 5.43 -2.19 0.78
CA TYR A 454 4.19 -2.90 0.57
C TYR A 454 4.07 -3.30 -0.91
N ILE A 455 3.15 -4.22 -1.19
CA ILE A 455 2.96 -4.83 -2.50
C ILE A 455 1.47 -4.76 -2.77
N ASN A 456 1.07 -3.98 -3.78
CA ASN A 456 -0.35 -3.73 -4.06
C ASN A 456 -0.98 -4.83 -4.94
N ASP A 457 -0.16 -5.64 -5.61
CA ASP A 457 -0.62 -6.70 -6.50
C ASP A 457 -1.05 -7.94 -5.69
N PHE A 458 -2.34 -8.04 -5.32
CA PHE A 458 -2.90 -9.30 -4.82
C PHE A 458 -2.89 -10.34 -5.93
N TYR A 459 -1.90 -11.25 -5.91
CA TYR A 459 -1.94 -12.46 -6.72
C TYR A 459 -2.45 -13.63 -5.88
N ASN A 460 -3.75 -13.88 -5.93
CA ASN A 460 -4.31 -15.15 -5.49
C ASN A 460 -4.57 -16.05 -6.71
N PRO A 461 -3.87 -17.19 -6.86
CA PRO A 461 -4.17 -18.16 -7.91
C PRO A 461 -5.59 -18.76 -7.78
N ILE A 462 -6.27 -18.50 -6.66
CA ILE A 462 -7.67 -18.85 -6.38
C ILE A 462 -8.51 -17.56 -6.44
N ASN A 463 -8.85 -17.11 -7.64
CA ASN A 463 -9.82 -16.02 -7.88
C ASN A 463 -11.28 -16.38 -7.48
N GLU A 464 -11.50 -17.49 -6.75
CA GLU A 464 -12.75 -17.87 -6.09
C GLU A 464 -12.48 -18.07 -4.59
N ILE A 465 -13.00 -17.17 -3.75
CA ILE A 465 -12.88 -17.25 -2.29
C ILE A 465 -14.22 -17.67 -1.71
N ASN A 466 -14.22 -18.70 -0.88
CA ASN A 466 -15.41 -19.17 -0.17
C ASN A 466 -15.01 -19.66 1.23
N GLN A 467 -15.96 -20.10 2.04
CA GLN A 467 -15.69 -20.56 3.40
C GLN A 467 -14.76 -21.78 3.47
N SER A 468 -14.56 -22.53 2.38
CA SER A 468 -13.57 -23.61 2.32
C SER A 468 -12.16 -23.15 1.89
N THR A 469 -11.97 -21.88 1.53
CA THR A 469 -10.68 -21.34 1.08
C THR A 469 -9.72 -21.17 2.26
N THR A 470 -8.57 -21.87 2.21
CA THR A 470 -7.54 -21.80 3.25
C THR A 470 -6.63 -20.59 3.07
N GLY A 471 -6.22 -19.97 4.18
CA GLY A 471 -5.23 -18.88 4.17
C GLY A 471 -5.83 -17.49 4.11
N VAL A 472 -7.11 -17.36 3.72
CA VAL A 472 -7.86 -16.10 3.76
C VAL A 472 -8.70 -16.02 5.04
N LEU A 473 -9.53 -17.02 5.34
CA LEU A 473 -10.45 -16.99 6.49
C LEU A 473 -9.87 -17.67 7.75
N PRO A 474 -10.23 -17.25 8.99
CA PRO A 474 -9.73 -17.84 10.23
C PRO A 474 -10.05 -19.33 10.38
N ALA A 475 -9.21 -20.09 11.09
CA ALA A 475 -9.44 -21.51 11.36
C ALA A 475 -10.49 -21.70 12.47
N GLY A 476 -11.74 -22.01 12.09
CA GLY A 476 -12.84 -22.26 13.03
C GLY A 476 -14.21 -22.14 12.38
N TRP A 477 -14.33 -21.24 11.40
CA TRP A 477 -15.56 -20.95 10.64
C TRP A 477 -15.39 -21.25 9.14
N ARG A 478 -14.59 -22.29 8.84
CA ARG A 478 -14.21 -22.69 7.46
C ARG A 478 -15.13 -23.74 6.83
N ALA A 479 -16.36 -23.82 7.29
CA ALA A 479 -17.29 -24.85 6.83
C ALA A 479 -18.40 -24.18 6.05
N ALA A 480 -18.35 -24.31 4.72
CA ALA A 480 -19.52 -24.03 3.92
C ALA A 480 -20.66 -24.96 4.34
N GLU A 481 -21.86 -24.41 4.49
CA GLU A 481 -23.12 -25.08 4.69
C GLU A 481 -24.07 -24.72 3.53
N SER A 482 -25.27 -25.30 3.53
CA SER A 482 -26.24 -25.03 2.47
C SER A 482 -27.12 -23.86 2.87
N GLY A 483 -26.99 -22.74 2.15
CA GLY A 483 -27.82 -21.56 2.37
C GLY A 483 -27.08 -20.36 2.96
N ASP A 484 -25.79 -20.47 3.29
CA ASP A 484 -25.00 -19.41 3.94
C ASP A 484 -24.98 -18.12 3.12
N GLY A 485 -24.92 -18.25 1.79
CA GLY A 485 -24.88 -17.11 0.89
C GLY A 485 -23.62 -16.26 1.08
N PHE A 486 -22.46 -16.86 1.25
CA PHE A 486 -21.19 -16.13 1.33
C PHE A 486 -21.00 -15.19 0.14
N GLY A 487 -20.73 -13.91 0.43
CA GLY A 487 -20.65 -12.87 -0.59
C GLY A 487 -22.02 -12.37 -1.04
N THR A 488 -23.04 -12.42 -0.19
CA THR A 488 -24.34 -11.76 -0.45
C THR A 488 -24.19 -10.25 -0.47
N THR A 489 -23.30 -9.72 0.38
CA THR A 489 -23.00 -8.30 0.51
C THR A 489 -21.49 -8.13 0.61
N THR A 490 -20.97 -7.09 -0.04
CA THR A 490 -19.54 -6.76 -0.07
C THR A 490 -19.36 -5.25 0.01
N ALA A 491 -18.33 -4.79 0.71
CA ALA A 491 -17.91 -3.39 0.75
C ALA A 491 -16.40 -3.30 0.98
N THR A 492 -15.82 -2.13 0.78
CA THR A 492 -14.40 -1.87 1.03
C THR A 492 -14.21 -0.61 1.87
N GLY A 493 -13.15 -0.59 2.69
CA GLY A 493 -12.81 0.51 3.60
C GLY A 493 -11.48 0.27 4.28
N ASP A 494 -10.71 1.31 4.62
CA ASP A 494 -9.48 1.22 5.40
C ASP A 494 -9.80 1.32 6.90
N PHE A 495 -10.21 0.20 7.50
CA PHE A 495 -10.62 0.16 8.91
C PHE A 495 -9.41 0.10 9.86
N ASN A 496 -8.19 -0.10 9.34
CA ASN A 496 -6.97 -0.23 10.12
C ASN A 496 -5.95 0.93 9.96
N GLY A 497 -6.21 1.85 9.04
CA GLY A 497 -5.43 3.06 8.76
C GLY A 497 -4.08 2.81 8.12
N ASP A 498 -3.91 1.67 7.43
CA ASP A 498 -2.69 1.35 6.72
C ASP A 498 -2.65 1.90 5.27
N ASN A 499 -3.72 2.59 4.85
CA ASN A 499 -3.98 3.14 3.51
C ASN A 499 -4.22 2.07 2.43
N LEU A 500 -4.41 0.81 2.84
CA LEU A 500 -4.91 -0.25 1.97
C LEU A 500 -6.37 -0.49 2.32
N LYS A 501 -7.21 -0.56 1.30
CA LYS A 501 -8.62 -0.88 1.52
C LYS A 501 -8.75 -2.34 2.00
N ASP A 502 -9.53 -2.53 3.05
CA ASP A 502 -9.98 -3.82 3.55
C ASP A 502 -11.27 -4.24 2.84
N VAL A 503 -11.63 -5.51 3.02
CA VAL A 503 -12.81 -6.09 2.37
C VAL A 503 -13.78 -6.63 3.41
N VAL A 504 -15.02 -6.16 3.31
CA VAL A 504 -16.16 -6.67 4.08
C VAL A 504 -16.91 -7.71 3.26
N ILE A 505 -17.25 -8.83 3.88
CA ILE A 505 -18.01 -9.92 3.25
C ILE A 505 -19.13 -10.36 4.20
N GLY A 506 -20.37 -10.14 3.79
CA GLY A 506 -21.57 -10.58 4.50
C GLY A 506 -21.97 -12.00 4.13
N VAL A 507 -22.37 -12.76 5.16
CA VAL A 507 -22.83 -14.15 5.08
C VAL A 507 -24.14 -14.29 5.88
N PRO A 508 -25.23 -13.62 5.49
CA PRO A 508 -26.45 -13.53 6.31
C PRO A 508 -27.15 -14.88 6.53
N GLY A 509 -26.89 -15.88 5.69
CA GLY A 509 -27.43 -17.23 5.86
C GLY A 509 -26.64 -18.10 6.85
N GLU A 510 -25.49 -17.65 7.34
CA GLU A 510 -24.63 -18.47 8.20
C GLU A 510 -25.32 -18.87 9.51
N GLY A 511 -25.12 -20.12 9.92
CA GLY A 511 -25.55 -20.62 11.22
C GLY A 511 -24.59 -20.25 12.35
N VAL A 512 -25.10 -19.77 13.48
CA VAL A 512 -24.32 -19.53 14.70
C VAL A 512 -24.78 -20.49 15.79
N GLY A 513 -23.99 -21.53 16.03
CA GLY A 513 -24.33 -22.58 17.00
C GLY A 513 -25.65 -23.29 16.64
N PRO A 514 -26.69 -23.28 17.48
CA PRO A 514 -27.99 -23.87 17.15
C PRO A 514 -28.90 -22.95 16.31
N GLN A 515 -28.49 -21.71 16.03
CA GLN A 515 -29.32 -20.71 15.36
C GLN A 515 -29.01 -20.71 13.86
N SER A 516 -29.96 -21.14 13.03
CA SER A 516 -29.81 -21.14 11.57
C SER A 516 -30.04 -19.75 11.00
N ASN A 517 -29.26 -19.31 10.00
CA ASN A 517 -29.41 -18.01 9.36
C ASN A 517 -29.33 -16.84 10.36
N ALA A 518 -28.47 -16.96 11.36
CA ALA A 518 -28.20 -15.85 12.27
C ALA A 518 -27.35 -14.77 11.60
N GLY A 519 -26.48 -15.21 10.67
CA GLY A 519 -25.63 -14.34 9.87
C GLY A 519 -24.26 -14.11 10.49
N LEU A 520 -23.31 -13.78 9.62
CA LEU A 520 -21.91 -13.61 9.96
C LEU A 520 -21.26 -12.56 9.06
N LEU A 521 -20.27 -11.87 9.60
CA LEU A 521 -19.46 -10.88 8.91
C LEU A 521 -17.99 -11.30 8.91
N HIS A 522 -17.36 -11.25 7.75
CA HIS A 522 -15.90 -11.27 7.63
C HIS A 522 -15.38 -9.89 7.25
N VAL A 523 -14.28 -9.48 7.88
CA VAL A 523 -13.48 -8.32 7.48
C VAL A 523 -12.07 -8.83 7.22
N ALA A 524 -11.66 -8.84 5.95
CA ALA A 524 -10.34 -9.23 5.52
C ALA A 524 -9.51 -7.97 5.31
N PHE A 525 -8.54 -7.75 6.19
CA PHE A 525 -7.74 -6.53 6.15
C PHE A 525 -6.83 -6.52 4.92
N GLY A 526 -6.76 -5.39 4.23
CA GLY A 526 -5.76 -5.08 3.24
C GLY A 526 -4.36 -5.26 3.84
N GLY A 527 -3.42 -5.60 2.99
CA GLY A 527 -2.08 -5.93 3.44
C GLY A 527 -1.13 -6.02 2.26
N SER A 528 0.15 -5.86 2.57
CA SER A 528 1.19 -5.95 1.55
C SER A 528 1.20 -7.35 0.94
N GLY A 529 0.77 -7.46 -0.31
CA GLY A 529 0.65 -8.70 -1.07
C GLY A 529 -0.63 -9.49 -0.81
N GLY A 530 -1.70 -8.82 -0.35
CA GLY A 530 -3.05 -9.34 -0.31
C GLY A 530 -3.82 -9.12 0.97
N TRP A 531 -4.98 -9.78 1.07
CA TRP A 531 -5.73 -9.80 2.31
C TRP A 531 -4.94 -10.54 3.40
N GLY A 532 -4.66 -9.85 4.49
CA GLY A 532 -3.91 -10.31 5.65
C GLY A 532 -4.83 -10.88 6.74
N ASN A 533 -4.68 -10.35 7.96
CA ASN A 533 -5.51 -10.72 9.10
C ASN A 533 -6.98 -10.64 8.72
N THR A 534 -7.77 -11.62 9.13
CA THR A 534 -9.22 -11.60 8.92
C THR A 534 -9.92 -11.67 10.27
N VAL A 535 -10.84 -10.75 10.50
CA VAL A 535 -11.75 -10.78 11.64
C VAL A 535 -13.07 -11.39 11.19
N THR A 536 -13.63 -12.22 12.06
CA THR A 536 -14.91 -12.87 11.84
C THR A 536 -15.78 -12.63 13.06
N THR A 537 -17.00 -12.15 12.85
CA THR A 537 -17.87 -11.71 13.94
C THR A 537 -19.35 -11.93 13.64
N TYR A 538 -20.15 -11.96 14.70
CA TYR A 538 -21.60 -12.08 14.72
C TYR A 538 -22.14 -11.46 16.03
N GLN A 539 -23.45 -11.26 16.16
CA GLN A 539 -24.05 -10.68 17.36
C GLN A 539 -23.80 -11.51 18.62
N GLY A 540 -23.19 -10.88 19.64
CA GLY A 540 -22.85 -11.52 20.92
C GLY A 540 -21.42 -12.06 21.03
N GLU A 541 -20.60 -11.94 19.97
CA GLU A 541 -19.18 -12.36 19.94
C GLU A 541 -18.24 -11.15 19.84
N ASN A 542 -17.00 -11.27 20.33
CA ASN A 542 -15.97 -10.24 20.15
C ASN A 542 -16.39 -8.80 20.55
N GLY A 543 -17.29 -8.68 21.53
CA GLY A 543 -17.82 -7.39 21.98
C GLY A 543 -18.96 -6.83 21.14
N TRP A 544 -19.35 -7.50 20.05
CA TRP A 544 -20.51 -7.12 19.25
C TRP A 544 -21.81 -7.29 20.06
N PRO A 545 -22.62 -6.23 20.19
CA PRO A 545 -23.86 -6.25 20.95
C PRO A 545 -24.93 -7.16 20.32
N GLY A 546 -25.96 -7.48 21.10
CA GLY A 546 -27.07 -8.33 20.67
C GLY A 546 -26.84 -9.81 20.97
N VAL A 547 -27.70 -10.66 20.41
CA VAL A 547 -27.63 -12.11 20.54
C VAL A 547 -28.02 -12.69 19.20
N ALA A 548 -27.23 -13.62 18.64
CA ALA A 548 -27.61 -14.36 17.45
C ALA A 548 -28.91 -15.17 17.67
N GLU A 549 -29.88 -15.00 16.79
CA GLU A 549 -31.14 -15.74 16.72
C GLU A 549 -31.36 -16.32 15.32
N SER A 550 -32.28 -17.29 15.21
CA SER A 550 -32.52 -17.94 13.93
C SER A 550 -33.28 -17.00 12.99
N GLY A 551 -32.67 -16.64 11.87
CA GLY A 551 -33.28 -15.82 10.82
C GLY A 551 -32.98 -14.33 10.90
N ASP A 552 -32.10 -13.86 11.77
CA ASP A 552 -31.83 -12.41 11.89
C ASP A 552 -31.06 -11.84 10.68
N GLY A 553 -30.25 -12.67 10.03
CA GLY A 553 -29.50 -12.28 8.84
C GLY A 553 -28.47 -11.17 9.10
N PHE A 554 -27.67 -11.30 10.16
CA PHE A 554 -26.57 -10.36 10.45
C PHE A 554 -25.65 -10.18 9.23
N ALA A 555 -25.29 -8.93 8.94
CA ALA A 555 -24.54 -8.53 7.75
C ALA A 555 -25.26 -8.75 6.41
N ALA A 556 -26.59 -8.68 6.39
CA ALA A 556 -27.37 -8.61 5.16
C ALA A 556 -27.13 -7.31 4.37
N THR A 557 -26.80 -6.22 5.05
CA THR A 557 -26.46 -4.91 4.47
C THR A 557 -25.31 -4.29 5.25
N VAL A 558 -24.52 -3.44 4.59
CA VAL A 558 -23.42 -2.69 5.21
C VAL A 558 -23.31 -1.31 4.59
N ALA A 559 -22.74 -0.36 5.33
CA ALA A 559 -22.27 0.93 4.83
C ALA A 559 -20.93 1.29 5.48
N VAL A 560 -20.10 2.04 4.78
CA VAL A 560 -18.75 2.42 5.19
C VAL A 560 -18.60 3.95 5.09
N GLY A 561 -18.03 4.57 6.11
CA GLY A 561 -17.74 6.00 6.15
C GLY A 561 -16.93 6.35 7.40
N ASP A 562 -16.33 7.53 7.49
CA ASP A 562 -15.67 8.04 8.70
C ASP A 562 -16.68 8.83 9.54
N PHE A 563 -17.53 8.10 10.28
CA PHE A 563 -18.59 8.71 11.09
C PHE A 563 -18.06 9.46 12.32
N ASN A 564 -16.77 9.25 12.65
CA ASN A 564 -16.15 9.76 13.86
C ASN A 564 -15.01 10.77 13.62
N GLY A 565 -14.58 10.94 12.37
CA GLY A 565 -13.62 11.91 11.88
C GLY A 565 -12.20 11.66 12.36
N ASP A 566 -11.83 10.41 12.65
CA ASP A 566 -10.49 10.05 13.10
C ASP A 566 -9.55 9.57 11.98
N GLY A 567 -10.05 9.54 10.74
CA GLY A 567 -9.29 9.19 9.55
C GLY A 567 -9.18 7.68 9.32
N PHE A 568 -9.96 6.87 10.03
CA PHE A 568 -10.16 5.46 9.75
C PHE A 568 -11.57 5.28 9.20
N ASP A 569 -11.74 4.44 8.18
CA ASP A 569 -13.09 4.09 7.76
C ASP A 569 -13.79 3.31 8.89
N ASP A 570 -15.07 3.56 9.12
CA ASP A 570 -15.93 2.85 10.07
C ASP A 570 -16.93 1.96 9.33
N LEU A 571 -17.53 0.99 10.04
CA LEU A 571 -18.47 0.04 9.45
C LEU A 571 -19.82 0.05 10.17
N VAL A 572 -20.90 0.23 9.42
CA VAL A 572 -22.27 -0.02 9.88
C VAL A 572 -22.77 -1.33 9.27
N VAL A 573 -23.28 -2.21 10.13
CA VAL A 573 -23.83 -3.52 9.75
C VAL A 573 -25.33 -3.54 10.02
N GLY A 574 -26.14 -3.80 9.00
CA GLY A 574 -27.57 -3.98 9.13
C GLY A 574 -27.96 -5.43 9.42
N THR A 575 -29.01 -5.60 10.23
CA THR A 575 -29.62 -6.89 10.57
C THR A 575 -31.13 -6.71 10.52
N PRO A 576 -31.70 -6.57 9.31
CA PRO A 576 -33.09 -6.14 9.12
C PRO A 576 -34.12 -7.14 9.65
N GLU A 577 -33.76 -8.42 9.82
CA GLU A 577 -34.67 -9.45 10.33
C GLU A 577 -34.53 -9.68 11.85
N GLU A 578 -33.71 -8.87 12.55
CA GLU A 578 -33.56 -8.93 14.01
C GLU A 578 -34.91 -8.75 14.73
N ASN A 579 -35.16 -9.61 15.71
CA ASN A 579 -36.32 -9.48 16.58
C ASN A 579 -36.04 -8.58 17.79
N LEU A 580 -36.95 -7.65 18.09
CA LEU A 580 -36.83 -6.76 19.25
C LEU A 580 -37.88 -7.01 20.35
N GLY A 581 -37.56 -6.48 21.54
CA GLY A 581 -38.44 -6.47 22.71
C GLY A 581 -38.41 -7.75 23.53
N ARG A 582 -38.98 -7.70 24.74
CA ARG A 582 -38.95 -8.83 25.68
C ARG A 582 -39.61 -10.08 25.06
N SER A 583 -38.81 -11.13 24.87
CA SER A 583 -39.20 -12.39 24.24
C SER A 583 -39.52 -12.28 22.74
N ASN A 584 -38.78 -11.45 22.00
CA ASN A 584 -38.75 -11.41 20.53
C ASN A 584 -40.14 -11.17 19.93
N LYS A 585 -40.85 -10.20 20.51
CA LYS A 585 -42.25 -9.92 20.18
C LYS A 585 -42.40 -9.05 18.94
N LEU A 586 -41.43 -8.18 18.68
CA LEU A 586 -41.36 -7.34 17.50
C LEU A 586 -40.51 -8.08 16.49
N LYS A 587 -41.14 -8.96 15.73
CA LYS A 587 -40.43 -9.78 14.75
C LYS A 587 -39.96 -8.95 13.59
N ASP A 588 -38.75 -9.21 13.11
CA ASP A 588 -38.16 -8.58 11.93
C ASP A 588 -38.24 -7.03 12.02
N ALA A 589 -38.01 -6.51 13.23
CA ALA A 589 -38.04 -5.07 13.49
C ALA A 589 -36.78 -4.40 12.96
N GLY A 590 -35.66 -5.13 12.99
CA GLY A 590 -34.38 -4.71 12.44
C GLY A 590 -33.53 -3.85 13.38
N VAL A 591 -32.22 -3.95 13.22
CA VAL A 591 -31.22 -3.15 13.92
C VAL A 591 -30.07 -2.80 12.98
N ILE A 592 -29.28 -1.81 13.37
CA ILE A 592 -27.94 -1.58 12.84
C ILE A 592 -26.91 -1.65 13.98
N THR A 593 -25.67 -2.01 13.65
CA THR A 593 -24.54 -1.91 14.57
C THR A 593 -23.42 -1.14 13.90
N ALA A 594 -23.04 0.01 14.48
CA ALA A 594 -21.91 0.83 14.01
C ALA A 594 -20.65 0.45 14.81
N SER A 595 -19.55 0.12 14.13
CA SER A 595 -18.25 -0.18 14.74
C SER A 595 -17.19 0.71 14.11
N TYR A 596 -16.28 1.22 14.93
CA TYR A 596 -15.36 2.28 14.52
C TYR A 596 -13.98 1.74 14.16
N GLY A 597 -13.36 2.30 13.13
CA GLY A 597 -12.00 1.96 12.71
C GLY A 597 -10.96 2.28 13.79
N SER A 598 -9.80 1.63 13.71
CA SER A 598 -8.66 1.89 14.60
C SER A 598 -7.40 1.23 14.05
N PRO A 599 -6.19 1.53 14.56
CA PRO A 599 -4.97 0.81 14.16
C PRO A 599 -4.99 -0.72 14.34
N THR A 600 -5.99 -1.26 15.05
CA THR A 600 -6.20 -2.70 15.26
C THR A 600 -7.44 -3.24 14.55
N GLY A 601 -8.06 -2.46 13.68
CA GLY A 601 -9.33 -2.74 13.02
C GLY A 601 -10.54 -2.23 13.78
N LEU A 602 -11.70 -2.83 13.53
CA LEU A 602 -12.99 -2.39 14.09
C LEU A 602 -13.12 -2.59 15.60
N ILE A 603 -13.52 -1.54 16.32
CA ILE A 603 -13.70 -1.50 17.77
C ILE A 603 -15.00 -0.80 18.19
N ASN A 604 -15.36 -0.94 19.47
CA ASN A 604 -16.47 -0.23 20.13
C ASN A 604 -17.84 -0.28 19.40
N PRO A 605 -18.34 -1.47 19.02
CA PRO A 605 -19.61 -1.57 18.30
C PRO A 605 -20.81 -1.08 19.12
N VAL A 606 -21.67 -0.26 18.51
CA VAL A 606 -22.86 0.35 19.10
C VAL A 606 -24.11 -0.10 18.33
N LEU A 607 -25.01 -0.79 19.02
CA LEU A 607 -26.29 -1.24 18.46
C LEU A 607 -27.34 -0.13 18.54
N MET A 608 -28.03 0.09 17.43
CA MET A 608 -29.10 1.07 17.30
C MET A 608 -30.33 0.48 16.61
N HIS A 609 -31.49 0.95 17.04
CA HIS A 609 -32.78 0.62 16.47
C HIS A 609 -33.72 1.82 16.62
N GLN A 610 -34.92 1.77 16.05
CA GLN A 610 -35.81 2.94 15.99
C GLN A 610 -36.24 3.53 17.34
N TYR A 611 -36.15 2.75 18.42
CA TYR A 611 -36.43 3.19 19.79
C TYR A 611 -35.17 3.65 20.55
N SER A 612 -33.97 3.57 19.95
CA SER A 612 -32.76 4.14 20.51
C SER A 612 -32.90 5.66 20.73
N PRO A 613 -32.25 6.23 21.76
CA PRO A 613 -32.38 7.65 22.06
C PRO A 613 -32.10 8.55 20.85
N GLY A 614 -33.10 9.32 20.44
CA GLY A 614 -33.00 10.32 19.37
C GLY A 614 -33.53 9.88 17.99
N ILE A 615 -33.45 8.60 17.61
CA ILE A 615 -33.82 8.11 16.26
C ILE A 615 -35.31 8.32 15.95
N GLY A 616 -36.19 8.03 16.92
CA GLY A 616 -37.49 8.70 16.98
C GLY A 616 -38.68 8.08 16.23
N THR A 617 -38.85 6.75 16.25
CA THR A 617 -40.17 6.10 16.03
C THR A 617 -40.37 4.91 17.00
N HIS A 618 -41.41 4.10 16.80
CA HIS A 618 -41.60 2.86 17.54
C HIS A 618 -41.29 1.70 16.62
N SER A 619 -40.44 0.78 17.05
CA SER A 619 -40.26 -0.49 16.33
C SER A 619 -41.58 -1.29 16.32
N GLU A 620 -41.98 -1.72 15.14
CA GLU A 620 -43.14 -2.53 14.82
C GLU A 620 -42.70 -3.88 14.22
N ILE A 621 -43.66 -4.76 13.94
CA ILE A 621 -43.37 -6.06 13.32
C ILE A 621 -43.13 -5.86 11.84
N GLY A 622 -41.95 -6.26 11.36
CA GLY A 622 -41.59 -6.22 9.95
C GLY A 622 -41.16 -4.85 9.44
N ASP A 623 -40.70 -3.94 10.32
CA ASP A 623 -40.16 -2.62 9.94
C ASP A 623 -38.87 -2.75 9.13
N MET A 624 -38.04 -3.73 9.50
CA MET A 624 -36.76 -4.02 8.86
C MET A 624 -35.80 -2.82 8.87
N PHE A 625 -35.64 -2.16 10.03
CA PHE A 625 -34.67 -1.09 10.20
C PHE A 625 -33.27 -1.57 9.84
N GLY A 626 -32.59 -0.86 8.92
CA GLY A 626 -31.29 -1.27 8.39
C GLY A 626 -31.36 -2.08 7.10
N ALA A 627 -32.54 -2.22 6.46
CA ALA A 627 -32.69 -2.98 5.21
C ALA A 627 -32.04 -2.33 3.97
N ALA A 628 -31.67 -1.06 4.06
CA ALA A 628 -30.84 -0.35 3.10
C ALA A 628 -29.99 0.66 3.89
N LEU A 629 -28.72 0.81 3.52
CA LEU A 629 -27.75 1.67 4.18
C LEU A 629 -26.89 2.36 3.14
N ASP A 630 -26.61 3.64 3.35
CA ASP A 630 -25.58 4.38 2.62
C ASP A 630 -25.12 5.59 3.44
N SER A 631 -23.98 6.18 3.10
CA SER A 631 -23.35 7.25 3.89
C SER A 631 -22.70 8.36 3.05
N GLY A 632 -22.59 9.54 3.65
CA GLY A 632 -21.95 10.74 3.08
C GLY A 632 -22.15 11.95 4.00
N ASP A 633 -21.51 13.08 3.74
CA ASP A 633 -21.56 14.28 4.58
C ASP A 633 -22.76 15.16 4.21
N ILE A 634 -23.95 14.76 4.66
CA ILE A 634 -25.23 15.38 4.32
C ILE A 634 -25.37 16.78 4.95
N ASN A 635 -24.62 17.02 6.03
CA ASN A 635 -24.67 18.26 6.79
C ASN A 635 -23.44 19.17 6.63
N GLY A 636 -22.39 18.67 5.98
CA GLY A 636 -21.17 19.40 5.64
C GLY A 636 -20.30 19.74 6.86
N ASP A 637 -20.33 18.92 7.90
CA ASP A 637 -19.52 19.13 9.12
C ASP A 637 -18.23 18.32 9.18
N GLY A 638 -17.94 17.55 8.12
CA GLY A 638 -16.72 16.75 7.97
C GLY A 638 -16.75 15.41 8.69
N TYR A 639 -17.93 14.96 9.12
CA TYR A 639 -18.19 13.60 9.58
C TYR A 639 -19.17 12.98 8.62
N ASP A 640 -18.93 11.72 8.21
CA ASP A 640 -19.94 11.05 7.39
C ASP A 640 -21.23 10.85 8.21
N ASP A 641 -22.36 10.96 7.53
CA ASP A 641 -23.70 10.72 8.06
C ASP A 641 -24.25 9.41 7.50
N LEU A 642 -25.22 8.80 8.19
CA LEU A 642 -25.81 7.52 7.78
C LEU A 642 -27.28 7.68 7.41
N VAL A 643 -27.66 7.20 6.22
CA VAL A 643 -29.05 7.00 5.83
C VAL A 643 -29.46 5.55 6.08
N VAL A 644 -30.57 5.37 6.82
CA VAL A 644 -31.09 4.05 7.19
C VAL A 644 -32.49 3.83 6.61
N GLY A 645 -32.61 2.89 5.70
CA GLY A 645 -33.88 2.45 5.13
C GLY A 645 -34.71 1.59 6.08
N VAL A 646 -36.01 1.85 6.12
CA VAL A 646 -37.02 1.12 6.92
C VAL A 646 -38.25 0.85 6.05
N PRO A 647 -38.13 0.01 5.01
CA PRO A 647 -39.19 -0.19 4.01
C PRO A 647 -40.48 -0.78 4.62
N GLY A 648 -40.39 -1.39 5.80
CA GLY A 648 -41.53 -1.95 6.51
C GLY A 648 -42.36 -0.97 7.33
N GLU A 649 -41.84 0.23 7.58
CA GLU A 649 -42.41 1.21 8.53
C GLU A 649 -43.90 1.50 8.25
N GLY A 650 -44.69 1.51 9.33
CA GLY A 650 -46.12 1.81 9.30
C GLY A 650 -46.43 3.32 9.37
N ILE A 651 -46.84 3.93 8.25
CA ILE A 651 -47.17 5.37 8.23
C ILE A 651 -48.69 5.62 8.28
N ALA A 652 -49.14 6.28 9.35
CA ALA A 652 -50.55 6.65 9.56
C ALA A 652 -51.52 5.46 9.40
N ARG A 653 -51.17 4.30 9.99
CA ARG A 653 -51.89 3.00 9.93
C ARG A 653 -51.83 2.28 8.59
N ARG A 654 -50.93 2.67 7.70
CA ARG A 654 -50.63 1.96 6.45
C ARG A 654 -49.34 1.18 6.65
N SER A 655 -49.46 -0.14 6.75
CA SER A 655 -48.31 -1.02 6.95
C SER A 655 -47.39 -1.00 5.74
N ARG A 656 -46.06 -1.06 5.93
CA ARG A 656 -45.08 -1.15 4.84
C ARG A 656 -45.18 0.00 3.86
N ALA A 657 -45.53 1.18 4.36
CA ALA A 657 -45.40 2.41 3.60
C ALA A 657 -43.92 2.75 3.41
N GLY A 658 -43.13 2.51 4.46
CA GLY A 658 -41.69 2.72 4.46
C GLY A 658 -41.28 4.12 4.91
N ALA A 659 -40.03 4.23 5.34
CA ALA A 659 -39.37 5.46 5.76
C ALA A 659 -37.85 5.36 5.59
N ILE A 660 -37.17 6.50 5.73
CA ILE A 660 -35.73 6.56 6.01
C ILE A 660 -35.48 7.35 7.29
N HIS A 661 -34.40 7.02 7.98
CA HIS A 661 -33.77 7.88 9.00
C HIS A 661 -32.45 8.44 8.47
N VAL A 662 -32.10 9.65 8.88
CA VAL A 662 -30.77 10.24 8.68
C VAL A 662 -30.14 10.44 10.05
N LEU A 663 -29.05 9.73 10.33
CA LEU A 663 -28.31 9.78 11.59
C LEU A 663 -27.00 10.53 11.35
N TYR A 664 -26.79 11.60 12.11
CA TYR A 664 -25.61 12.45 11.91
C TYR A 664 -24.37 11.91 12.61
N GLY A 665 -23.23 11.99 11.94
CA GLY A 665 -21.91 11.73 12.48
C GLY A 665 -21.49 12.77 13.51
N SER A 666 -20.41 12.47 14.24
CA SER A 666 -19.80 13.42 15.19
C SER A 666 -18.46 12.90 15.65
N ALA A 667 -17.65 13.69 16.35
CA ALA A 667 -16.43 13.22 17.02
C ALA A 667 -16.61 12.06 18.03
N SER A 668 -17.85 11.66 18.35
CA SER A 668 -18.16 10.47 19.17
C SER A 668 -18.81 9.34 18.37
N GLY A 669 -18.84 9.47 17.04
CA GLY A 669 -19.52 8.60 16.11
C GLY A 669 -21.01 8.89 15.95
N LEU A 670 -21.72 7.92 15.36
CA LEU A 670 -23.15 7.97 15.09
C LEU A 670 -24.00 7.97 16.36
N SER A 671 -25.04 8.80 16.36
CA SER A 671 -26.10 8.77 17.38
C SER A 671 -27.46 9.13 16.79
N GLY A 672 -28.53 8.87 17.54
CA GLY A 672 -29.86 9.35 17.15
C GLY A 672 -30.10 10.85 17.40
N ILE A 673 -29.16 11.57 18.03
CA ILE A 673 -29.41 12.95 18.43
C ILE A 673 -29.53 13.82 17.17
N GLY A 674 -30.67 14.49 17.02
CA GLY A 674 -30.90 15.39 15.89
C GLY A 674 -31.27 14.67 14.58
N SER A 675 -31.44 13.35 14.60
CA SER A 675 -31.77 12.58 13.39
C SER A 675 -33.07 13.03 12.74
N ASN A 676 -33.16 12.89 11.42
CA ASN A 676 -34.39 13.12 10.66
C ASN A 676 -35.13 11.82 10.35
N LEU A 677 -36.45 11.92 10.17
CA LEU A 677 -37.33 10.87 9.67
C LEU A 677 -38.07 11.39 8.44
N PHE A 678 -37.97 10.67 7.33
CA PHE A 678 -38.66 11.00 6.08
C PHE A 678 -39.49 9.83 5.56
N HIS A 679 -40.68 10.15 5.05
CA HIS A 679 -41.60 9.22 4.41
C HIS A 679 -42.50 10.02 3.43
N GLN A 680 -43.28 9.38 2.57
CA GLN A 680 -44.10 10.09 1.57
C GLN A 680 -45.17 11.04 2.13
N ASN A 681 -45.60 10.88 3.39
CA ASN A 681 -46.48 11.85 4.05
C ASN A 681 -45.73 13.06 4.69
N THR A 682 -44.40 13.13 4.58
CA THR A 682 -43.62 14.23 5.17
C THR A 682 -43.86 15.50 4.35
N PRO A 683 -44.22 16.64 4.96
CA PRO A 683 -44.45 17.87 4.22
C PRO A 683 -43.24 18.25 3.35
N GLY A 684 -43.46 18.40 2.05
CA GLY A 684 -42.40 18.70 1.06
C GLY A 684 -42.07 17.50 0.16
N ILE A 685 -42.21 16.28 0.67
CA ILE A 685 -42.09 15.06 -0.12
C ILE A 685 -43.40 14.84 -0.90
N LYS A 686 -43.27 14.51 -2.18
CA LYS A 686 -44.41 14.29 -3.09
C LYS A 686 -44.96 12.86 -2.97
N SER A 687 -46.09 12.61 -3.61
CA SER A 687 -46.93 11.42 -3.43
C SER A 687 -47.52 11.32 -2.00
N THR A 688 -48.20 10.22 -1.70
CA THR A 688 -48.77 9.93 -0.37
C THR A 688 -48.47 8.51 0.00
N ALA A 689 -48.11 8.26 1.25
CA ALA A 689 -47.86 6.90 1.71
C ALA A 689 -49.12 6.02 1.54
N GLU A 690 -48.93 4.86 0.94
CA GLU A 690 -49.89 3.77 0.73
C GLU A 690 -49.38 2.47 1.38
N VAL A 691 -50.16 1.40 1.31
CA VAL A 691 -49.78 0.11 1.90
C VAL A 691 -48.88 -0.62 0.91
N GLY A 692 -47.63 -0.85 1.30
CA GLY A 692 -46.69 -1.66 0.52
C GLY A 692 -45.72 -0.87 -0.35
N ASP A 693 -45.75 0.46 -0.38
CA ASP A 693 -44.90 1.29 -1.24
C ASP A 693 -43.40 1.07 -1.00
N SER A 694 -43.04 0.70 0.23
CA SER A 694 -41.67 0.37 0.62
C SER A 694 -40.70 1.53 0.39
N PHE A 695 -41.08 2.76 0.78
CA PHE A 695 -40.19 3.92 0.75
C PHE A 695 -38.91 3.65 1.57
N GLY A 696 -37.74 3.91 1.00
CA GLY A 696 -36.46 3.59 1.63
C GLY A 696 -36.03 2.14 1.43
N LYS A 697 -36.57 1.43 0.43
CA LYS A 697 -36.12 0.07 0.09
C LYS A 697 -34.73 0.05 -0.55
N SER A 698 -34.33 1.15 -1.17
CA SER A 698 -32.98 1.46 -1.65
C SER A 698 -32.70 2.93 -1.34
N VAL A 699 -31.44 3.25 -1.06
CA VAL A 699 -30.95 4.61 -0.82
C VAL A 699 -29.59 4.77 -1.50
N ALA A 700 -29.28 5.99 -1.92
CA ALA A 700 -27.95 6.38 -2.39
C ALA A 700 -27.68 7.84 -1.97
N VAL A 701 -26.44 8.17 -1.65
CA VAL A 701 -26.01 9.46 -1.10
C VAL A 701 -24.91 10.10 -1.97
N GLY A 702 -24.99 11.42 -2.17
CA GLY A 702 -23.98 12.21 -2.87
C GLY A 702 -24.49 13.60 -3.27
N ASP A 703 -23.60 14.54 -3.58
CA ASP A 703 -23.96 15.93 -3.94
C ASP A 703 -24.64 16.04 -5.33
N ILE A 704 -25.94 15.77 -5.36
CA ILE A 704 -26.78 15.76 -6.57
C ILE A 704 -27.00 17.19 -7.12
N ASN A 705 -26.92 18.21 -6.26
CA ASN A 705 -27.25 19.58 -6.62
C ASN A 705 -26.04 20.54 -6.72
N GLY A 706 -24.85 20.06 -6.37
CA GLY A 706 -23.57 20.76 -6.49
C GLY A 706 -23.40 21.89 -5.47
N ASP A 707 -24.07 21.82 -4.32
CA ASP A 707 -23.97 22.84 -3.27
C ASP A 707 -22.98 22.52 -2.16
N GLY A 708 -22.26 21.39 -2.29
CA GLY A 708 -21.23 20.92 -1.37
C GLY A 708 -21.77 20.20 -0.15
N TYR A 709 -23.05 19.79 -0.15
CA TYR A 709 -23.66 18.92 0.85
C TYR A 709 -24.18 17.68 0.16
N ASP A 710 -23.95 16.50 0.76
CA ASP A 710 -24.48 15.29 0.15
C ASP A 710 -26.02 15.23 0.25
N ASP A 711 -26.63 14.80 -0.84
CA ASP A 711 -28.08 14.63 -0.99
C ASP A 711 -28.46 13.15 -0.93
N ILE A 712 -29.76 12.87 -0.81
CA ILE A 712 -30.27 11.50 -0.63
C ILE A 712 -31.24 11.17 -1.76
N ALA A 713 -30.90 10.17 -2.57
CA ALA A 713 -31.84 9.48 -3.45
C ALA A 713 -32.54 8.34 -2.70
N VAL A 714 -33.87 8.25 -2.78
CA VAL A 714 -34.67 7.26 -2.05
C VAL A 714 -35.59 6.51 -2.99
N GLY A 715 -35.42 5.19 -3.07
CA GLY A 715 -36.26 4.32 -3.89
C GLY A 715 -37.56 3.92 -3.20
N VAL A 716 -38.62 3.85 -4.01
CA VAL A 716 -39.96 3.41 -3.64
C VAL A 716 -40.44 2.41 -4.70
N PRO A 717 -39.74 1.27 -4.88
CA PRO A 717 -39.95 0.39 -6.03
C PRO A 717 -41.36 -0.23 -6.08
N SER A 718 -42.09 -0.24 -4.97
CA SER A 718 -43.47 -0.76 -4.95
C SER A 718 -44.54 0.31 -5.13
N GLU A 719 -44.17 1.59 -5.34
CA GLU A 719 -45.12 2.68 -5.58
C GLU A 719 -46.06 2.38 -6.75
N GLY A 720 -47.35 2.61 -6.55
CA GLY A 720 -48.34 2.63 -7.61
C GLY A 720 -48.39 4.01 -8.30
N VAL A 721 -48.03 4.10 -9.58
CA VAL A 721 -48.08 5.38 -10.32
C VAL A 721 -49.29 5.49 -11.23
N GLY A 722 -49.87 6.69 -11.32
CA GLY A 722 -51.05 6.98 -12.15
C GLY A 722 -52.37 6.97 -11.36
N TRP A 723 -53.49 7.11 -12.06
CA TRP A 723 -54.82 7.27 -11.43
C TRP A 723 -55.90 6.38 -12.06
N GLY A 724 -56.74 5.80 -11.21
CA GLY A 724 -57.92 5.03 -11.63
C GLY A 724 -57.54 3.74 -12.37
N ARG A 725 -58.18 3.47 -13.51
CA ARG A 725 -57.93 2.25 -14.31
C ARG A 725 -56.57 2.20 -15.01
N ARG A 726 -55.79 3.29 -14.93
CA ARG A 726 -54.45 3.41 -15.52
C ARG A 726 -53.34 3.40 -14.46
N ALA A 727 -53.69 3.14 -13.20
CA ALA A 727 -52.69 2.96 -12.15
C ALA A 727 -51.88 1.70 -12.44
N GLN A 728 -50.56 1.84 -12.37
CA GLN A 728 -49.60 0.77 -12.56
C GLN A 728 -49.04 0.41 -11.19
N ASP A 729 -49.46 -0.74 -10.70
CA ASP A 729 -49.12 -1.26 -9.38
C ASP A 729 -47.67 -1.75 -9.37
N ARG A 730 -46.86 -1.36 -8.35
CA ARG A 730 -45.42 -1.65 -8.28
C ARG A 730 -44.63 -1.19 -9.52
N ALA A 731 -45.02 -0.06 -10.09
CA ALA A 731 -44.27 0.60 -11.14
C ALA A 731 -42.97 1.21 -10.59
N GLY A 732 -43.05 1.77 -9.37
CA GLY A 732 -41.91 2.35 -8.67
C GLY A 732 -41.70 3.85 -8.91
N ALA A 733 -40.98 4.47 -7.98
CA ALA A 733 -40.62 5.88 -8.00
C ALA A 733 -39.32 6.10 -7.21
N VAL A 734 -38.70 7.27 -7.41
CA VAL A 734 -37.53 7.73 -6.66
C VAL A 734 -37.77 9.17 -6.19
N HIS A 735 -37.31 9.48 -4.99
CA HIS A 735 -37.30 10.81 -4.40
C HIS A 735 -35.87 11.34 -4.22
N ILE A 736 -35.69 12.66 -4.29
CA ILE A 736 -34.46 13.33 -3.85
C ILE A 736 -34.80 14.17 -2.62
N ILE A 737 -34.00 14.04 -1.57
CA ILE A 737 -34.05 14.86 -0.35
C ILE A 737 -32.70 15.56 -0.23
N TYR A 738 -32.71 16.88 -0.09
CA TYR A 738 -31.48 17.68 -0.15
C TYR A 738 -30.79 17.79 1.20
N GLY A 739 -29.46 17.71 1.19
CA GLY A 739 -28.58 18.05 2.28
C GLY A 739 -28.52 19.56 2.52
N SER A 740 -27.97 19.95 3.66
CA SER A 740 -27.66 21.35 3.98
C SER A 740 -26.87 21.43 5.29
N SER A 741 -26.27 22.58 5.57
CA SER A 741 -25.70 22.89 6.91
C SER A 741 -26.61 22.68 8.14
N SER A 742 -27.92 22.48 7.94
CA SER A 742 -28.88 22.15 9.02
C SER A 742 -29.33 20.68 8.98
N GLY A 743 -28.67 19.86 8.16
CA GLY A 743 -29.04 18.50 7.83
C GLY A 743 -30.00 18.39 6.63
N ALA A 744 -30.45 17.16 6.38
CA ALA A 744 -31.40 16.80 5.35
C ALA A 744 -32.74 17.54 5.46
N SER A 745 -33.31 17.91 4.32
CA SER A 745 -34.53 18.71 4.22
C SER A 745 -35.48 18.19 3.12
N ALA A 746 -36.74 18.00 3.49
CA ALA A 746 -37.81 17.71 2.54
C ALA A 746 -38.19 18.93 1.66
N SER A 747 -37.66 20.12 1.96
CA SER A 747 -37.97 21.34 1.21
C SER A 747 -37.38 21.25 -0.20
N GLY A 748 -38.23 21.40 -1.21
CA GLY A 748 -37.78 21.30 -2.60
C GLY A 748 -37.56 19.89 -3.11
N SER A 749 -37.86 18.85 -2.32
CA SER A 749 -37.73 17.45 -2.70
C SER A 749 -38.33 17.17 -4.09
N GLN A 750 -37.55 16.46 -4.91
CA GLN A 750 -37.98 16.01 -6.23
C GLN A 750 -38.52 14.59 -6.15
N TRP A 751 -39.28 14.24 -7.19
CA TRP A 751 -39.78 12.89 -7.38
C TRP A 751 -39.81 12.57 -8.87
N PHE A 752 -39.51 11.34 -9.25
CA PHE A 752 -39.55 10.88 -10.62
C PHE A 752 -39.83 9.38 -10.71
N TYR A 753 -40.32 9.00 -11.88
CA TYR A 753 -40.75 7.67 -12.33
C TYR A 753 -40.77 7.70 -13.87
N GLN A 754 -40.74 6.56 -14.56
CA GLN A 754 -40.58 6.51 -16.04
C GLN A 754 -41.54 7.39 -16.85
N ASN A 755 -42.76 7.64 -16.37
CA ASN A 755 -43.74 8.53 -17.01
C ASN A 755 -43.54 10.05 -16.71
N THR A 756 -42.45 10.43 -16.04
CA THR A 756 -42.12 11.83 -15.76
C THR A 756 -41.74 12.55 -17.05
N SER A 757 -42.13 13.82 -17.20
CA SER A 757 -41.79 14.57 -18.43
C SER A 757 -40.28 14.62 -18.65
N GLY A 758 -39.81 14.15 -19.81
CA GLY A 758 -38.38 14.09 -20.15
C GLY A 758 -37.72 12.75 -19.82
N TRP A 759 -38.40 11.88 -19.08
CA TRP A 759 -37.97 10.51 -18.84
C TRP A 759 -38.40 9.58 -19.99
N PRO A 760 -37.55 8.64 -20.40
CA PRO A 760 -37.86 7.65 -21.42
C PRO A 760 -38.70 6.51 -20.87
N ASP A 761 -39.35 5.82 -21.80
CA ASP A 761 -40.28 4.71 -21.57
C ASP A 761 -41.59 5.09 -20.86
N THR A 762 -42.41 4.10 -20.54
CA THR A 762 -43.67 4.28 -19.80
C THR A 762 -43.76 3.31 -18.66
N SER A 763 -44.20 3.78 -17.49
CA SER A 763 -44.42 2.88 -16.36
C SER A 763 -45.45 1.80 -16.71
N GLU A 764 -45.09 0.58 -16.38
CA GLU A 764 -45.86 -0.64 -16.45
C GLU A 764 -45.97 -1.24 -15.04
N LYS A 765 -46.77 -2.30 -14.97
CA LYS A 765 -47.02 -2.97 -13.70
C LYS A 765 -45.84 -3.89 -13.44
N ASP A 766 -45.34 -3.87 -12.21
CA ASP A 766 -44.22 -4.72 -11.77
C ASP A 766 -42.85 -4.35 -12.39
N ASP A 767 -42.62 -3.09 -12.79
CA ASP A 767 -41.30 -2.59 -13.27
C ASP A 767 -40.28 -2.39 -12.16
N PHE A 768 -40.76 -2.01 -10.98
CA PHE A 768 -39.96 -1.73 -9.79
C PHE A 768 -38.87 -0.65 -10.00
N PHE A 769 -39.22 0.46 -10.65
CA PHE A 769 -38.35 1.61 -10.79
C PHE A 769 -37.81 2.10 -9.44
N GLY A 770 -36.49 2.18 -9.29
CA GLY A 770 -35.84 2.53 -8.02
C GLY A 770 -35.53 1.31 -7.15
N SER A 771 -35.46 0.10 -7.70
CA SER A 771 -35.08 -1.10 -6.93
C SER A 771 -33.65 -1.08 -6.43
N SER A 772 -32.76 -0.45 -7.19
CA SER A 772 -31.36 -0.18 -6.87
C SER A 772 -31.06 1.25 -7.30
N LEU A 773 -30.18 1.91 -6.55
CA LEU A 773 -29.78 3.29 -6.77
C LEU A 773 -28.28 3.40 -6.56
N ASP A 774 -27.67 4.32 -7.29
CA ASP A 774 -26.35 4.84 -6.98
C ASP A 774 -26.22 6.29 -7.47
N VAL A 775 -25.30 7.05 -6.89
CA VAL A 775 -25.07 8.48 -7.16
C VAL A 775 -23.59 8.74 -7.34
N ALA A 776 -23.20 9.28 -8.50
CA ALA A 776 -21.82 9.65 -8.81
C ALA A 776 -21.79 10.65 -9.97
N ASP A 777 -20.74 11.47 -10.06
CA ASP A 777 -20.50 12.33 -11.22
C ASP A 777 -19.98 11.48 -12.40
N ILE A 778 -20.87 11.13 -13.32
CA ILE A 778 -20.55 10.27 -14.47
C ILE A 778 -20.10 11.11 -15.67
N ASP A 779 -20.49 12.37 -15.77
CA ASP A 779 -20.11 13.24 -16.89
C ASP A 779 -18.98 14.25 -16.60
N ASP A 780 -18.40 14.18 -15.38
CA ASP A 780 -17.29 15.01 -14.87
C ASP A 780 -17.60 16.51 -14.97
N ASP A 781 -18.83 16.88 -14.60
CA ASP A 781 -19.31 18.25 -14.65
C ASP A 781 -19.45 18.92 -13.26
N GLY A 782 -19.11 18.18 -12.21
CA GLY A 782 -19.11 18.60 -10.81
C GLY A 782 -20.44 18.43 -10.10
N TYR A 783 -21.42 17.77 -10.73
CA TYR A 783 -22.71 17.43 -10.13
C TYR A 783 -22.89 15.91 -10.16
N ALA A 784 -23.38 15.33 -9.07
CA ALA A 784 -23.63 13.89 -9.08
C ALA A 784 -24.88 13.54 -9.91
N ASP A 785 -24.73 12.50 -10.74
CA ASP A 785 -25.80 11.90 -11.53
C ASP A 785 -26.47 10.76 -10.78
N ILE A 786 -27.72 10.45 -11.13
CA ILE A 786 -28.49 9.40 -10.45
C ILE A 786 -28.65 8.20 -11.39
N ILE A 787 -28.23 7.03 -10.95
CA ILE A 787 -28.38 5.77 -11.67
C ILE A 787 -29.51 4.97 -11.03
N VAL A 788 -30.53 4.63 -11.83
CA VAL A 788 -31.74 3.95 -11.34
C VAL A 788 -31.90 2.59 -11.99
N GLY A 789 -32.00 1.54 -11.16
CA GLY A 789 -32.35 0.20 -11.61
C GLY A 789 -33.85 -0.01 -11.75
N VAL A 790 -34.25 -0.64 -12.86
CA VAL A 790 -35.64 -1.01 -13.17
C VAL A 790 -35.66 -2.49 -13.59
N PRO A 791 -35.40 -3.43 -12.66
CA PRO A 791 -35.20 -4.84 -12.99
C PRO A 791 -36.47 -5.53 -13.52
N GLY A 792 -37.65 -4.97 -13.30
CA GLY A 792 -38.91 -5.50 -13.82
C GLY A 792 -39.25 -5.08 -15.26
N GLU A 793 -38.48 -4.15 -15.85
CA GLU A 793 -38.82 -3.57 -17.14
C GLU A 793 -38.90 -4.61 -18.27
N ASP A 794 -39.99 -4.53 -19.04
CA ASP A 794 -40.16 -5.25 -20.30
C ASP A 794 -39.41 -4.54 -21.44
N VAL A 795 -38.43 -5.21 -22.05
CA VAL A 795 -37.72 -4.65 -23.20
C VAL A 795 -38.22 -5.29 -24.49
N GLY A 796 -39.12 -4.58 -25.17
CA GLY A 796 -39.75 -5.02 -26.41
C GLY A 796 -40.69 -6.20 -26.19
N SER A 797 -40.25 -7.43 -26.51
CA SER A 797 -41.03 -8.65 -26.25
C SER A 797 -40.43 -9.52 -25.14
N LYS A 798 -39.44 -8.99 -24.41
CA LYS A 798 -38.70 -9.69 -23.37
C LYS A 798 -39.19 -9.21 -22.03
N ILE A 799 -40.07 -10.01 -21.43
CA ILE A 799 -40.68 -9.71 -20.13
C ILE A 799 -39.62 -9.71 -19.03
N ASP A 800 -39.66 -8.74 -18.11
CA ASP A 800 -38.75 -8.64 -16.96
C ASP A 800 -37.26 -8.71 -17.36
N ALA A 801 -36.90 -8.12 -18.50
CA ALA A 801 -35.51 -8.15 -18.96
C ALA A 801 -34.62 -7.20 -18.15
N GLY A 802 -35.21 -6.09 -17.69
CA GLY A 802 -34.60 -5.06 -16.88
C GLY A 802 -33.81 -4.01 -17.68
N ILE A 803 -33.71 -2.81 -17.11
CA ILE A 803 -32.91 -1.68 -17.61
C ILE A 803 -32.24 -0.95 -16.45
N ILE A 804 -31.27 -0.09 -16.77
CA ILE A 804 -30.92 1.05 -15.91
C ILE A 804 -31.22 2.36 -16.65
N GLN A 805 -31.50 3.41 -15.88
CA GLN A 805 -31.68 4.77 -16.37
C GLN A 805 -30.76 5.72 -15.59
N ILE A 806 -29.91 6.45 -16.31
CA ILE A 806 -28.96 7.43 -15.74
C ILE A 806 -29.53 8.82 -16.00
N VAL A 807 -29.72 9.59 -14.94
CA VAL A 807 -30.19 10.98 -15.02
C VAL A 807 -29.01 11.89 -14.86
N TYR A 808 -28.62 12.49 -15.98
CA TYR A 808 -27.59 13.51 -15.96
C TYR A 808 -28.16 14.82 -15.49
N ASN A 809 -27.42 15.50 -14.62
CA ASN A 809 -27.73 16.87 -14.25
C ASN A 809 -29.16 17.05 -13.73
N PRO A 810 -29.59 16.24 -12.75
CA PRO A 810 -30.91 16.36 -12.18
C PRO A 810 -31.09 17.78 -11.62
N VAL A 811 -32.26 18.38 -11.88
CA VAL A 811 -32.74 19.59 -11.20
C VAL A 811 -32.19 20.93 -11.75
N GLY A 812 -31.42 20.88 -12.86
CA GLY A 812 -31.07 22.08 -13.64
C GLY A 812 -30.12 23.04 -12.91
N HIS A 813 -29.33 22.51 -11.98
CA HIS A 813 -28.25 23.21 -11.30
C HIS A 813 -27.00 23.35 -12.19
N ALA A 814 -26.83 22.41 -13.12
CA ALA A 814 -25.78 22.49 -14.12
C ALA A 814 -26.12 23.40 -15.31
N THR A 815 -25.07 23.75 -16.06
CA THR A 815 -25.19 24.56 -17.29
C THR A 815 -25.70 23.76 -18.49
N THR A 816 -25.61 22.43 -18.40
CA THR A 816 -26.17 21.43 -19.32
C THR A 816 -27.64 21.17 -18.97
N SER A 817 -28.40 20.71 -19.97
CA SER A 817 -29.82 20.37 -19.74
C SER A 817 -29.93 18.95 -19.19
N THR A 818 -30.79 18.76 -18.20
CA THR A 818 -31.15 17.43 -17.68
C THR A 818 -31.48 16.48 -18.83
N SER A 819 -30.87 15.29 -18.80
CA SER A 819 -31.12 14.25 -19.79
C SER A 819 -31.11 12.88 -19.15
N VAL A 820 -31.80 11.91 -19.74
CA VAL A 820 -31.84 10.54 -19.22
C VAL A 820 -31.35 9.58 -20.29
N GLN A 821 -30.36 8.75 -19.94
CA GLN A 821 -29.83 7.68 -20.77
C GLN A 821 -30.33 6.33 -20.27
N THR A 822 -30.88 5.51 -21.17
CA THR A 822 -31.29 4.14 -20.85
C THR A 822 -30.27 3.13 -21.36
N LEU A 823 -29.83 2.22 -20.50
CA LEU A 823 -28.90 1.13 -20.84
C LEU A 823 -29.52 -0.23 -20.56
N ASN A 824 -29.32 -1.16 -21.49
CA ASN A 824 -29.63 -2.59 -21.36
C ASN A 824 -28.97 -3.39 -22.50
N GLN A 825 -29.07 -4.72 -22.44
CA GLN A 825 -28.45 -5.63 -23.42
C GLN A 825 -29.12 -5.67 -24.81
N ALA A 826 -30.14 -4.86 -25.07
CA ALA A 826 -30.70 -4.64 -26.41
C ALA A 826 -30.20 -3.35 -27.06
N VAL A 827 -29.51 -2.48 -26.32
CA VAL A 827 -28.89 -1.26 -26.86
C VAL A 827 -27.74 -1.64 -27.81
N PRO A 828 -27.71 -1.14 -29.06
CA PRO A 828 -26.63 -1.46 -29.99
C PRO A 828 -25.26 -1.06 -29.44
N GLY A 829 -24.32 -2.00 -29.46
CA GLY A 829 -22.97 -1.83 -28.92
C GLY A 829 -22.77 -2.63 -27.64
N VAL A 830 -23.76 -2.59 -26.74
CA VAL A 830 -23.68 -3.24 -25.42
C VAL A 830 -23.51 -4.75 -25.56
N ALA A 831 -22.51 -5.28 -24.86
CA ALA A 831 -22.17 -6.69 -24.84
C ALA A 831 -23.32 -7.53 -24.27
N GLY A 832 -23.53 -8.69 -24.90
CA GLY A 832 -24.51 -9.68 -24.48
C GLY A 832 -25.74 -9.76 -25.36
N THR A 833 -26.75 -10.43 -24.83
CA THR A 833 -28.05 -10.56 -25.48
C THR A 833 -29.13 -10.44 -24.43
N ILE A 834 -30.21 -9.76 -24.76
CA ILE A 834 -31.34 -9.61 -23.85
C ILE A 834 -32.15 -10.90 -23.67
N GLU A 835 -32.68 -11.13 -22.47
CA GLU A 835 -33.39 -12.35 -22.09
C GLU A 835 -34.55 -12.03 -21.15
N SER A 836 -35.65 -12.78 -21.24
CA SER A 836 -36.76 -12.60 -20.31
C SER A 836 -36.38 -13.05 -18.91
N GLY A 837 -36.71 -12.25 -17.90
CA GLY A 837 -36.38 -12.52 -16.51
C GLY A 837 -34.90 -12.32 -16.16
N SER A 838 -34.08 -11.72 -17.03
CA SER A 838 -32.68 -11.44 -16.68
C SER A 838 -32.53 -10.36 -15.62
N LYS A 839 -33.50 -9.44 -15.50
CA LYS A 839 -33.52 -8.39 -14.47
C LYS A 839 -32.24 -7.54 -14.43
N PHE A 840 -31.79 -7.06 -15.59
CA PHE A 840 -30.66 -6.13 -15.68
C PHE A 840 -30.91 -4.89 -14.81
N GLY A 841 -29.89 -4.44 -14.08
CA GLY A 841 -30.05 -3.36 -13.08
C GLY A 841 -30.46 -3.84 -11.69
N THR A 842 -30.38 -5.14 -11.38
CA THR A 842 -30.68 -5.66 -10.02
C THR A 842 -29.71 -5.09 -8.98
N PHE A 843 -28.43 -4.94 -9.34
CA PHE A 843 -27.40 -4.28 -8.53
C PHE A 843 -26.68 -3.25 -9.40
N ILE A 844 -26.31 -2.11 -8.81
CA ILE A 844 -25.62 -1.00 -9.47
C ILE A 844 -24.49 -0.55 -8.55
N LEU A 845 -23.33 -0.25 -9.12
CA LEU A 845 -22.24 0.44 -8.45
C LEU A 845 -21.56 1.39 -9.43
N ALA A 846 -21.36 2.63 -9.03
CA ALA A 846 -20.58 3.65 -9.70
C ALA A 846 -19.24 3.79 -8.96
N ALA A 847 -18.15 3.56 -9.68
CA ALA A 847 -16.81 3.62 -9.11
C ALA A 847 -15.78 3.77 -10.22
N ASP A 848 -14.67 4.44 -9.95
CA ASP A 848 -13.55 4.55 -10.91
C ASP A 848 -12.77 3.23 -10.97
N VAL A 849 -13.15 2.34 -11.90
CA VAL A 849 -12.54 1.02 -12.07
C VAL A 849 -11.41 1.06 -13.10
N THR A 850 -11.43 2.03 -14.01
CA THR A 850 -10.37 2.29 -15.00
C THR A 850 -9.21 3.12 -14.47
N ASN A 851 -9.35 3.72 -13.29
CA ASN A 851 -8.41 4.65 -12.66
C ASN A 851 -8.10 5.84 -13.55
N ASP A 852 -9.14 6.38 -14.20
CA ASP A 852 -9.05 7.58 -15.03
C ASP A 852 -9.57 8.83 -14.33
N GLY A 853 -10.01 8.70 -13.07
CA GLY A 853 -10.53 9.76 -12.24
C GLY A 853 -12.03 10.00 -12.40
N ILE A 854 -12.72 9.22 -13.24
CA ILE A 854 -14.15 9.35 -13.51
C ILE A 854 -14.84 8.05 -13.10
N ALA A 855 -16.03 8.14 -12.52
CA ALA A 855 -16.79 6.96 -12.14
C ALA A 855 -17.27 6.17 -13.38
N ASP A 856 -17.01 4.86 -13.38
CA ASP A 856 -17.57 3.88 -14.30
C ASP A 856 -18.84 3.26 -13.73
N ILE A 857 -19.63 2.59 -14.57
CA ILE A 857 -20.86 1.93 -14.12
C ILE A 857 -20.74 0.41 -14.18
N LEU A 858 -20.91 -0.26 -13.04
CA LEU A 858 -21.05 -1.70 -12.89
C LEU A 858 -22.51 -2.07 -12.69
N VAL A 859 -23.01 -3.03 -13.48
CA VAL A 859 -24.39 -3.53 -13.38
C VAL A 859 -24.40 -5.03 -13.15
N GLY A 860 -24.93 -5.43 -11.99
CA GLY A 860 -25.19 -6.83 -11.64
C GLY A 860 -26.49 -7.35 -12.25
N THR A 861 -26.43 -8.52 -12.87
CA THR A 861 -27.59 -9.21 -13.47
C THR A 861 -27.59 -10.69 -13.05
N PRO A 862 -27.85 -10.99 -11.76
CA PRO A 862 -27.67 -12.33 -11.19
C PRO A 862 -28.62 -13.38 -11.80
N ASN A 863 -29.77 -12.97 -12.35
CA ASN A 863 -30.73 -13.86 -12.99
C ASN A 863 -30.36 -14.26 -14.43
N LYS A 864 -29.24 -13.76 -14.96
CA LYS A 864 -28.83 -14.04 -16.33
C LYS A 864 -28.49 -15.52 -16.56
N THR A 865 -28.95 -16.08 -17.67
CA THR A 865 -28.51 -17.41 -18.11
C THR A 865 -27.12 -17.33 -18.74
N VAL A 866 -26.17 -18.15 -18.26
CA VAL A 866 -24.83 -18.29 -18.84
C VAL A 866 -24.57 -19.75 -19.17
N ALA A 867 -24.11 -20.04 -20.39
CA ALA A 867 -23.81 -21.41 -20.84
C ALA A 867 -24.96 -22.42 -20.61
N GLY A 868 -26.22 -21.97 -20.73
CA GLY A 868 -27.43 -22.78 -20.51
C GLY A 868 -27.78 -23.04 -19.04
N LYS A 869 -27.13 -22.34 -18.11
CA LYS A 869 -27.42 -22.38 -16.68
C LYS A 869 -28.21 -21.13 -16.28
N GLN A 870 -29.47 -21.32 -15.91
CA GLN A 870 -30.35 -20.25 -15.44
C GLN A 870 -29.84 -19.63 -14.14
N ASP A 871 -30.01 -18.32 -13.97
CA ASP A 871 -29.57 -17.58 -12.79
C ASP A 871 -28.08 -17.80 -12.46
N ALA A 872 -27.24 -17.96 -13.49
CA ALA A 872 -25.81 -18.08 -13.31
C ALA A 872 -25.18 -16.73 -12.95
N GLY A 873 -25.72 -15.66 -13.54
CA GLY A 873 -25.33 -14.28 -13.27
C GLY A 873 -24.22 -13.75 -14.16
N ILE A 874 -24.25 -12.43 -14.39
CA ILE A 874 -23.22 -11.66 -15.08
C ILE A 874 -23.01 -10.32 -14.39
N ILE A 875 -21.89 -9.67 -14.72
CA ILE A 875 -21.68 -8.23 -14.51
C ILE A 875 -21.44 -7.57 -15.87
N SER A 876 -22.00 -6.38 -16.06
CA SER A 876 -21.66 -5.48 -17.16
C SER A 876 -20.94 -4.26 -16.59
N LEU A 877 -19.72 -4.01 -17.04
CA LEU A 877 -18.97 -2.78 -16.77
C LEU A 877 -19.08 -1.87 -17.99
N PHE A 878 -19.45 -0.61 -17.76
CA PHE A 878 -19.47 0.45 -18.75
C PHE A 878 -18.43 1.50 -18.38
N PRO A 879 -17.22 1.43 -18.97
CA PRO A 879 -16.23 2.46 -18.75
C PRO A 879 -16.73 3.81 -19.23
N THR A 880 -16.49 4.86 -18.44
CA THR A 880 -16.89 6.21 -18.81
C THR A 880 -15.83 6.85 -19.70
N ILE A 881 -16.24 7.29 -20.90
CA ILE A 881 -15.34 7.88 -21.90
C ILE A 881 -15.99 9.16 -22.42
N GLU A 882 -15.26 10.28 -22.32
CA GLU A 882 -15.75 11.61 -22.73
C GLU A 882 -17.07 11.99 -22.03
N GLY A 883 -17.16 11.71 -20.72
CA GLY A 883 -18.29 12.03 -19.86
C GLY A 883 -19.55 11.20 -20.13
N LYS A 884 -19.42 9.99 -20.70
CA LYS A 884 -20.53 9.06 -20.90
C LYS A 884 -20.10 7.60 -20.78
N PRO A 885 -20.98 6.71 -20.29
CA PRO A 885 -20.76 5.27 -20.34
C PRO A 885 -20.59 4.80 -21.79
N SER A 886 -19.45 4.17 -22.07
CA SER A 886 -19.11 3.66 -23.39
C SER A 886 -19.95 2.44 -23.74
N LEU A 887 -20.63 2.51 -24.90
CA LEU A 887 -21.42 1.40 -25.43
C LEU A 887 -20.60 0.42 -26.27
N THR A 888 -19.33 0.71 -26.56
CA THR A 888 -18.49 -0.16 -27.43
C THR A 888 -17.25 -0.68 -26.73
N SER A 889 -16.91 -0.08 -25.59
CA SER A 889 -15.82 -0.53 -24.71
C SER A 889 -16.36 -1.25 -23.48
N ASP A 890 -17.66 -1.53 -23.43
CA ASP A 890 -18.27 -2.22 -22.31
C ASP A 890 -17.74 -3.66 -22.21
N GLN A 891 -17.66 -4.15 -20.98
CA GLN A 891 -17.12 -5.46 -20.67
C GLN A 891 -18.17 -6.29 -19.94
N MET A 892 -18.34 -7.53 -20.39
CA MET A 892 -19.19 -8.49 -19.69
C MET A 892 -18.33 -9.53 -18.99
N PHE A 893 -18.62 -9.75 -17.72
CA PHE A 893 -17.96 -10.74 -16.88
C PHE A 893 -18.91 -11.83 -16.42
N HIS A 894 -18.44 -13.07 -16.46
CA HIS A 894 -19.16 -14.24 -15.94
C HIS A 894 -18.21 -15.40 -15.63
N VAL A 895 -18.57 -16.24 -14.67
CA VAL A 895 -17.74 -17.38 -14.18
C VAL A 895 -17.26 -18.33 -15.28
N ASN A 896 -17.94 -18.41 -16.44
CA ASN A 896 -17.53 -19.27 -17.55
C ASN A 896 -16.37 -18.71 -18.42
N GLN A 897 -15.74 -17.60 -18.04
CA GLN A 897 -14.53 -17.08 -18.68
C GLN A 897 -13.28 -17.66 -18.00
N SER A 898 -12.19 -17.80 -18.75
CA SER A 898 -10.92 -18.35 -18.23
C SER A 898 -10.27 -17.50 -17.14
N ILE A 899 -10.69 -16.23 -17.00
CA ILE A 899 -10.24 -15.31 -15.95
C ILE A 899 -10.86 -15.62 -14.57
N PHE A 900 -11.85 -16.52 -14.50
CA PHE A 900 -12.49 -16.98 -13.26
C PHE A 900 -12.28 -18.49 -13.09
N ALA A 901 -12.13 -18.95 -11.84
CA ALA A 901 -12.09 -20.37 -11.53
C ALA A 901 -13.48 -21.00 -11.65
N GLY A 902 -13.50 -22.22 -12.17
CA GLY A 902 -14.72 -23.03 -12.28
C GLY A 902 -15.51 -22.76 -13.55
N SER A 903 -16.83 -22.94 -13.46
CA SER A 903 -17.76 -22.80 -14.58
C SER A 903 -19.10 -22.31 -14.08
N ALA A 904 -19.87 -21.64 -14.95
CA ALA A 904 -21.23 -21.24 -14.62
C ALA A 904 -22.09 -22.42 -14.12
N GLN A 905 -22.95 -22.14 -13.15
CA GLN A 905 -23.88 -23.10 -12.56
C GLN A 905 -25.27 -22.51 -12.45
N SER A 906 -26.30 -23.36 -12.37
CA SER A 906 -27.66 -22.89 -12.14
C SER A 906 -27.78 -22.29 -10.75
N SER A 907 -28.44 -21.14 -10.63
CA SER A 907 -28.53 -20.39 -9.37
C SER A 907 -27.14 -20.08 -8.80
N GLY A 908 -26.19 -19.66 -9.64
CA GLY A 908 -24.89 -19.14 -9.21
C GLY A 908 -25.00 -17.73 -8.64
N LEU A 909 -25.92 -16.92 -9.18
CA LEU A 909 -26.20 -15.55 -8.75
C LEU A 909 -24.95 -14.65 -8.75
N PHE A 910 -24.04 -14.86 -9.71
CA PHE A 910 -22.85 -14.02 -9.87
C PHE A 910 -23.23 -12.56 -10.18
N GLY A 911 -22.60 -11.62 -9.49
CA GLY A 911 -22.93 -10.19 -9.58
C GLY A 911 -24.11 -9.78 -8.69
N THR A 912 -24.37 -10.51 -7.60
CA THR A 912 -25.37 -10.10 -6.58
C THR A 912 -24.87 -8.90 -5.76
N SER A 913 -23.57 -8.87 -5.47
CA SER A 913 -22.89 -7.72 -4.88
C SER A 913 -21.59 -7.48 -5.63
N ILE A 914 -21.13 -6.23 -5.63
CA ILE A 914 -19.86 -5.83 -6.21
C ILE A 914 -19.22 -4.83 -5.26
N ALA A 915 -17.92 -4.94 -5.03
CA ALA A 915 -17.12 -3.92 -4.37
C ALA A 915 -15.82 -3.70 -5.15
N VAL A 916 -15.25 -2.50 -5.03
CA VAL A 916 -14.04 -2.08 -5.75
C VAL A 916 -12.89 -1.93 -4.77
N LEU A 917 -11.74 -2.52 -5.12
CA LEU A 917 -10.52 -2.50 -4.33
C LEU A 917 -9.39 -1.94 -5.21
N GLY A 918 -9.19 -0.62 -5.19
CA GLY A 918 -8.37 0.04 -6.21
C GLY A 918 -9.03 -0.15 -7.58
N ASN A 919 -8.38 -0.88 -8.50
CA ASN A 919 -8.94 -1.20 -9.83
C ASN A 919 -9.60 -2.59 -9.86
N ASP A 920 -9.46 -3.35 -8.78
CA ASP A 920 -9.85 -4.74 -8.73
C ASP A 920 -11.31 -4.88 -8.30
N LEU A 921 -11.97 -5.94 -8.79
CA LEU A 921 -13.38 -6.20 -8.50
C LEU A 921 -13.53 -7.40 -7.57
N ILE A 922 -14.38 -7.22 -6.55
CA ILE A 922 -14.83 -8.27 -5.65
C ILE A 922 -16.29 -8.53 -5.96
N ILE A 923 -16.61 -9.75 -6.39
CA ILE A 923 -17.89 -10.08 -7.00
C ILE A 923 -18.58 -11.18 -6.22
N GLY A 924 -19.74 -10.86 -5.63
CA GLY A 924 -20.59 -11.81 -4.91
C GLY A 924 -21.26 -12.83 -5.83
N SER A 925 -21.20 -14.10 -5.44
CA SER A 925 -21.92 -15.23 -6.05
C SER A 925 -22.53 -16.11 -4.94
N PRO A 926 -23.51 -15.60 -4.17
CA PRO A 926 -24.05 -16.29 -2.98
C PRO A 926 -24.73 -17.63 -3.30
N GLY A 927 -25.14 -17.84 -4.56
CA GLY A 927 -25.66 -19.12 -5.02
C GLY A 927 -24.60 -20.20 -5.28
N ARG A 928 -23.30 -19.85 -5.25
CA ARG A 928 -22.20 -20.74 -5.63
C ARG A 928 -22.20 -22.03 -4.80
N LYS A 929 -22.06 -23.17 -5.49
CA LYS A 929 -21.96 -24.48 -4.86
C LYS A 929 -20.53 -24.75 -4.41
N VAL A 930 -20.33 -24.93 -3.11
CA VAL A 930 -19.02 -25.23 -2.51
C VAL A 930 -19.07 -26.66 -1.97
N SER A 931 -18.12 -27.50 -2.39
CA SER A 931 -18.03 -28.91 -1.93
C SER A 931 -19.33 -29.72 -2.06
N GLY A 932 -20.19 -29.38 -3.02
CA GLY A 932 -21.48 -30.05 -3.26
C GLY A 932 -22.69 -29.38 -2.60
N LEU A 933 -22.47 -28.43 -1.68
CA LEU A 933 -23.50 -27.75 -0.90
C LEU A 933 -24.06 -26.55 -1.70
N PRO A 934 -25.36 -26.53 -2.02
CA PRO A 934 -25.96 -25.45 -2.80
C PRO A 934 -26.13 -24.18 -1.94
N ASN A 935 -25.99 -23.02 -2.58
CA ASN A 935 -26.14 -21.70 -1.93
C ASN A 935 -25.18 -21.48 -0.75
N ALA A 936 -24.03 -22.15 -0.74
CA ALA A 936 -22.97 -21.85 0.22
C ALA A 936 -22.35 -20.48 -0.06
N GLY A 937 -22.20 -20.14 -1.34
CA GLY A 937 -21.70 -18.85 -1.79
C GLY A 937 -20.18 -18.79 -1.95
N ALA A 938 -19.76 -17.76 -2.68
CA ALA A 938 -18.37 -17.43 -2.95
C ALA A 938 -18.30 -15.95 -3.35
N ILE A 939 -17.12 -15.37 -3.21
CA ILE A 939 -16.74 -14.15 -3.93
C ILE A 939 -15.69 -14.48 -4.98
N TYR A 940 -15.71 -13.75 -6.07
CA TYR A 940 -14.69 -13.80 -7.10
C TYR A 940 -13.85 -12.53 -7.08
N TYR A 941 -12.54 -12.70 -7.20
CA TYR A 941 -11.60 -11.59 -7.27
C TYR A 941 -11.10 -11.43 -8.71
N LEU A 942 -11.29 -10.25 -9.30
CA LEU A 942 -10.77 -9.91 -10.62
C LEU A 942 -9.67 -8.85 -10.47
N ASN A 943 -8.42 -9.26 -10.70
CA ASN A 943 -7.25 -8.37 -10.75
C ASN A 943 -7.21 -7.64 -12.10
N ARG A 944 -6.98 -6.32 -12.11
CA ARG A 944 -7.07 -5.45 -13.29
C ARG A 944 -5.92 -4.48 -13.50
#